data_AF-A0A9W7L1H3-F1
#
_entry.id   AF-A0A9W7L1H3-F1
#
_cell.length_a   1.000
_cell.length_b   1.000
_cell.length_c   1.000
_cell.angle_alpha   90.00
_cell.angle_beta   90.00
_cell.angle_gamma   90.00
#
_symmetry.space_group_name_H-M   'P 1'
#
loop_
_entity.id
_entity.type
_entity.pdbx_description
1 polymer ?
#
loop_
_entity_poly.entity_id
_entity_poly.type
_entity_poly.pdbx_seq_one_letter_code
_entity_poly.pdbx_strand_id
1 'polypeptide(L)'
;MTKQYVEAVGDIVAPVLDDNEDSEGDRLNEETQSANQQDNSEGIADATSSFAPLIVPSPLNETSSSVDDVPDPSTPPPSHLAQENSSLRLEVSELSEKLRHSSSLYESNVELEGSISSLMQVKNALGEELGECRREIELEREKRIKVEREIEGEREEVRKLRSELAKTKEECKQAQDECRRLEVIIVGTESATPQKPPYPAPPAPIIPTTPTREPSTPQNLAEQSGTQRPTPGSTSSMASEKSTEEESQEVLIGLLKTENNDLRVKISKLESEGGEGGEGGGEEVSKLKAMCSELETGNERLLGLNESLKSELGSVHSQLDRLVSQQDSSAAASDLRITRIMEEAAVATKRAEEKVGERDGEVERLKETVENVKGQMSRVSEGANDLRNQLDAMKISYNKVSGDYETLRMVHMQNESTISILESENVGASDARIVVEELGRENEFLKRELEDAERRAKEMGRESEELKGRLNAAEVDLRMARRDLEGSEVAMGNMHVAMQNLQGERESEIKMMEQQAEEERTAEREAFEGRLEALAEVHDSNVAEVRAAHKKEMRIEKDKLETLNFKYEEKMTENVGLRRSLDEAIKRLQASQEDIIDRVLMKNILLDWHGKSGEERRDVMAVMASLLHFTDEEKASAELYFERKDDKGMVGRVVGNIVAPLPPPVLDVEQLEGENVRDKFVQFLLAESGGD
;
A
#
# COMPACT_ATOMS: atom_id res chain seq x y z
N MET A 1 25.11 -12.85 39.12
CA MET A 1 23.83 -12.13 38.98
C MET A 1 23.49 -12.11 37.50
N THR A 2 23.00 -13.26 37.05
CA THR A 2 22.60 -13.63 35.68
C THR A 2 21.78 -14.90 35.85
N LYS A 3 20.62 -14.99 35.17
CA LYS A 3 19.55 -16.03 35.20
C LYS A 3 18.29 -15.66 35.97
N GLN A 4 17.34 -15.06 35.25
CA GLN A 4 15.89 -15.27 35.36
C GLN A 4 15.23 -14.36 34.34
N TYR A 5 14.74 -14.89 33.22
CA TYR A 5 13.64 -14.35 32.38
C TYR A 5 13.51 -15.20 31.10
N VAL A 6 13.27 -16.51 31.28
CA VAL A 6 12.72 -17.40 30.25
C VAL A 6 11.72 -18.30 30.97
N GLU A 7 10.51 -17.80 31.17
CA GLU A 7 9.29 -18.54 31.52
C GLU A 7 8.12 -17.54 31.63
N ALA A 8 7.13 -17.68 30.73
CA ALA A 8 5.92 -16.89 30.46
C ALA A 8 6.05 -16.27 29.05
N VAL A 9 5.45 -16.81 27.99
CA VAL A 9 4.02 -17.10 27.85
C VAL A 9 3.87 -18.30 26.89
N GLY A 10 3.36 -19.41 27.42
CA GLY A 10 2.68 -20.43 26.64
C GLY A 10 1.17 -20.21 26.74
N ASP A 11 0.48 -20.73 25.73
CA ASP A 11 -0.96 -20.99 25.63
C ASP A 11 -1.85 -19.79 25.29
N ILE A 12 -2.37 -19.80 24.05
CA ILE A 12 -3.81 -19.73 23.73
C ILE A 12 -4.01 -19.85 22.20
N VAL A 13 -4.79 -20.87 21.80
CA VAL A 13 -5.50 -21.10 20.54
C VAL A 13 -4.74 -21.75 19.36
N ALA A 14 -4.94 -23.07 19.25
CA ALA A 14 -5.12 -23.78 17.98
C ALA A 14 -6.60 -23.69 17.52
N PRO A 15 -6.88 -23.78 16.21
CA PRO A 15 -7.53 -24.99 15.69
C PRO A 15 -6.88 -25.48 14.38
N VAL A 16 -6.69 -26.80 14.21
CA VAL A 16 -7.57 -27.73 13.44
C VAL A 16 -7.83 -27.24 12.00
N LEU A 17 -7.27 -27.97 11.03
CA LEU A 17 -7.84 -28.43 9.74
C LEU A 17 -6.65 -29.05 8.97
N ASP A 18 -6.55 -30.37 8.96
CA ASP A 18 -7.20 -31.35 8.07
C ASP A 18 -6.39 -31.61 6.80
N ASP A 19 -6.16 -32.91 6.65
CA ASP A 19 -5.53 -33.64 5.56
C ASP A 19 -6.00 -33.20 4.16
N ASN A 20 -5.05 -33.04 3.25
CA ASN A 20 -5.20 -33.41 1.85
C ASN A 20 -3.82 -33.79 1.29
N GLU A 21 -3.55 -35.09 1.38
CA GLU A 21 -2.78 -35.81 0.36
C GLU A 21 -3.55 -35.78 -0.98
N ASP A 22 -2.85 -36.16 -2.05
CA ASP A 22 -3.24 -36.17 -3.48
C ASP A 22 -3.00 -34.82 -4.19
N SER A 23 -2.40 -34.72 -5.37
CA SER A 23 -1.90 -35.71 -6.34
C SER A 23 -1.24 -34.91 -7.48
N GLU A 24 -0.29 -35.55 -8.14
CA GLU A 24 0.08 -35.37 -9.57
C GLU A 24 0.63 -34.02 -10.07
N GLY A 25 1.83 -34.09 -10.64
CA GLY A 25 2.29 -33.05 -11.57
C GLY A 25 3.77 -33.11 -11.96
N ASP A 26 4.15 -34.13 -12.73
CA ASP A 26 5.19 -34.10 -13.78
C ASP A 26 6.64 -33.71 -13.44
N ARG A 27 7.57 -34.67 -13.45
CA ARG A 27 8.32 -35.14 -14.65
C ARG A 27 9.20 -34.06 -15.29
N LEU A 28 10.51 -34.19 -15.07
CA LEU A 28 11.58 -34.33 -16.08
C LEU A 28 12.92 -33.78 -15.54
N ASN A 29 13.82 -34.66 -15.10
CA ASN A 29 15.19 -34.77 -15.62
C ASN A 29 15.97 -35.82 -14.83
N GLU A 30 15.85 -37.07 -15.27
CA GLU A 30 16.91 -38.07 -15.12
C GLU A 30 17.73 -38.03 -16.40
N GLU A 31 18.96 -37.52 -16.34
CA GLU A 31 20.04 -38.04 -17.19
C GLU A 31 21.39 -37.57 -16.64
N THR A 32 22.36 -38.49 -16.67
CA THR A 32 23.81 -38.33 -16.37
C THR A 32 24.30 -38.47 -14.93
N GLN A 33 24.08 -39.63 -14.31
CA GLN A 33 25.11 -40.24 -13.44
C GLN A 33 25.20 -41.75 -13.68
N SER A 34 26.13 -42.15 -14.55
CA SER A 34 26.69 -43.50 -14.62
C SER A 34 27.99 -43.45 -15.40
N ALA A 35 29.12 -43.48 -14.68
CA ALA A 35 30.37 -44.19 -15.02
C ALA A 35 31.56 -43.55 -14.29
N ASN A 36 31.92 -44.07 -13.12
CA ASN A 36 33.17 -44.82 -12.99
C ASN A 36 33.30 -45.42 -11.60
N GLN A 37 33.10 -46.75 -11.58
CA GLN A 37 33.54 -47.67 -10.55
C GLN A 37 35.04 -47.95 -10.71
N GLN A 38 35.64 -48.40 -9.60
CA GLN A 38 36.94 -49.07 -9.44
C GLN A 38 38.18 -48.15 -9.44
N ASP A 39 38.77 -47.91 -8.26
CA ASP A 39 39.83 -48.81 -7.81
C ASP A 39 40.19 -48.65 -6.32
N ASN A 40 40.22 -49.81 -5.66
CA ASN A 40 41.09 -50.28 -4.58
C ASN A 40 41.48 -49.33 -3.43
N SER A 41 40.85 -49.66 -2.30
CA SER A 41 41.46 -49.65 -0.98
C SER A 41 42.81 -50.40 -0.96
N GLU A 42 43.87 -49.73 -0.54
CA GLU A 42 44.94 -50.34 0.24
C GLU A 42 45.46 -49.31 1.24
N GLY A 43 45.20 -49.59 2.51
CA GLY A 43 45.67 -48.79 3.62
C GLY A 43 47.16 -48.99 3.83
N ILE A 44 47.87 -47.90 4.13
CA ILE A 44 49.14 -47.96 4.83
C ILE A 44 49.03 -47.02 6.02
N ALA A 45 49.23 -47.64 7.18
CA ALA A 45 49.12 -47.08 8.50
C ALA A 45 50.20 -46.03 8.80
N ASP A 46 49.86 -45.20 9.78
CA ASP A 46 50.75 -44.43 10.65
C ASP A 46 52.10 -45.12 10.90
N ALA A 47 53.17 -44.37 10.62
CA ALA A 47 54.47 -44.58 11.22
C ALA A 47 55.12 -43.22 11.50
N THR A 48 54.64 -42.56 12.55
CA THR A 48 55.45 -41.62 13.33
C THR A 48 56.59 -42.40 14.00
N SER A 49 57.83 -42.30 13.51
CA SER A 49 59.01 -42.68 14.29
C SER A 49 60.31 -42.11 13.72
N SER A 50 60.87 -41.14 14.47
CA SER A 50 62.30 -40.98 14.72
C SER A 50 63.27 -40.94 13.52
N PHE A 51 63.47 -39.74 12.96
CA PHE A 51 64.77 -39.39 12.36
C PHE A 51 65.55 -38.48 13.31
N ALA A 52 66.71 -38.99 13.73
CA ALA A 52 67.67 -38.31 14.60
C ALA A 52 68.34 -37.13 13.88
N PRO A 53 68.74 -36.08 14.60
CA PRO A 53 69.48 -34.96 14.03
C PRO A 53 70.92 -35.38 13.71
N LEU A 54 71.31 -35.28 12.45
CA LEU A 54 72.70 -35.36 12.01
C LEU A 54 73.43 -34.09 12.49
N ILE A 55 74.13 -34.26 13.61
CA ILE A 55 75.06 -33.28 14.18
C ILE A 55 76.20 -33.08 13.18
N VAL A 56 76.29 -31.85 12.66
CA VAL A 56 77.47 -31.32 11.97
C VAL A 56 78.64 -31.26 12.97
N PRO A 57 79.78 -31.94 12.73
CA PRO A 57 80.97 -31.68 13.52
C PRO A 57 81.66 -30.42 13.00
N SER A 58 81.85 -29.46 13.90
CA SER A 58 82.77 -28.35 13.74
C SER A 58 84.23 -28.83 13.61
N PRO A 59 85.12 -28.05 12.98
CA PRO A 59 86.49 -28.45 12.69
C PRO A 59 87.34 -28.44 13.97
N LEU A 60 87.98 -29.57 14.26
CA LEU A 60 88.97 -29.68 15.33
C LEU A 60 90.36 -29.30 14.81
N ASN A 61 90.88 -28.25 15.43
CA ASN A 61 92.25 -28.02 15.88
C ASN A 61 93.36 -28.95 15.37
N GLU A 62 94.35 -28.29 14.77
CA GLU A 62 95.78 -28.36 15.12
C GLU A 62 96.17 -29.39 16.19
N THR A 63 96.93 -30.41 15.77
CA THR A 63 98.08 -30.90 16.55
C THR A 63 99.21 -31.32 15.62
N SER A 64 100.33 -30.62 15.80
CA SER A 64 101.70 -30.97 15.47
C SER A 64 102.11 -32.39 15.86
N SER A 65 102.81 -33.09 14.95
CA SER A 65 103.72 -34.23 15.24
C SER A 65 104.36 -34.67 13.91
N SER A 66 105.44 -34.02 13.45
CA SER A 66 106.81 -34.55 13.53
C SER A 66 106.94 -36.05 13.24
N VAL A 67 107.21 -36.42 11.98
CA VAL A 67 108.10 -37.52 11.62
C VAL A 67 108.80 -37.14 10.32
N ASP A 68 110.11 -36.96 10.44
CA ASP A 68 111.07 -36.89 9.35
C ASP A 68 111.03 -38.17 8.52
N ASP A 69 110.83 -38.05 7.20
CA ASP A 69 111.54 -38.86 6.21
C ASP A 69 111.38 -38.22 4.83
N VAL A 70 112.43 -37.51 4.43
CA VAL A 70 112.63 -36.92 3.11
C VAL A 70 113.13 -38.01 2.17
N PRO A 71 112.40 -38.40 1.10
CA PRO A 71 113.00 -39.12 0.00
C PRO A 71 113.64 -38.10 -0.96
N ASP A 72 114.94 -38.27 -1.16
CA ASP A 72 115.84 -37.62 -2.11
C ASP A 72 115.21 -37.41 -3.52
N PRO A 73 115.17 -36.16 -4.06
CA PRO A 73 114.54 -35.85 -5.35
C PRO A 73 115.42 -36.11 -6.58
N SER A 74 116.32 -37.10 -6.54
CA SER A 74 117.34 -37.33 -7.58
C SER A 74 117.13 -38.53 -8.50
N THR A 75 116.04 -39.29 -8.37
CA THR A 75 115.81 -40.51 -9.17
C THR A 75 114.61 -40.36 -10.11
N PRO A 76 114.79 -40.40 -11.45
CA PRO A 76 113.66 -40.37 -12.37
C PRO A 76 112.84 -41.66 -12.19
N PRO A 77 111.51 -41.57 -12.02
CA PRO A 77 110.67 -42.75 -11.95
C PRO A 77 110.79 -43.53 -13.28
N PRO A 78 110.74 -44.87 -13.25
CA PRO A 78 110.81 -45.67 -14.47
C PRO A 78 109.69 -45.24 -15.41
N SER A 79 110.04 -44.97 -16.66
CA SER A 79 109.20 -44.34 -17.69
C SER A 79 107.83 -45.00 -17.91
N HIS A 80 107.67 -46.26 -17.51
CA HIS A 80 106.40 -46.99 -17.58
C HIS A 80 105.36 -46.52 -16.54
N LEU A 81 105.78 -46.02 -15.37
CA LEU A 81 104.88 -45.50 -14.32
C LEU A 81 104.46 -44.05 -14.55
N ALA A 82 105.21 -43.27 -15.33
CA ALA A 82 104.83 -41.90 -15.67
C ALA A 82 103.63 -41.87 -16.65
N GLN A 83 103.58 -42.83 -17.57
CA GLN A 83 102.50 -42.96 -18.56
C GLN A 83 101.20 -43.49 -17.93
N GLU A 84 101.29 -44.47 -17.02
CA GLU A 84 100.13 -44.91 -16.22
C GLU A 84 99.62 -43.80 -15.31
N ASN A 85 100.51 -43.03 -14.67
CA ASN A 85 100.09 -41.90 -13.84
C ASN A 85 99.48 -40.74 -14.64
N SER A 86 99.91 -40.49 -15.88
CA SER A 86 99.24 -39.51 -16.75
C SER A 86 97.87 -40.00 -17.20
N SER A 87 97.73 -41.28 -17.55
CA SER A 87 96.44 -41.87 -17.94
C SER A 87 95.45 -41.85 -16.79
N LEU A 88 95.89 -42.25 -15.58
CA LEU A 88 95.06 -42.21 -14.38
C LEU A 88 94.70 -40.77 -13.98
N ARG A 89 95.59 -39.79 -14.17
CA ARG A 89 95.26 -38.38 -13.93
C ARG A 89 94.20 -37.85 -14.90
N LEU A 90 94.26 -38.28 -16.15
CA LEU A 90 93.27 -37.88 -17.17
C LEU A 90 91.90 -38.52 -16.86
N GLU A 91 91.88 -39.80 -16.49
CA GLU A 91 90.67 -40.51 -16.10
C GLU A 91 90.06 -39.95 -14.81
N VAL A 92 90.88 -39.60 -13.81
CA VAL A 92 90.43 -38.91 -12.59
C VAL A 92 89.90 -37.50 -12.89
N SER A 93 90.50 -36.78 -13.84
CA SER A 93 90.00 -35.47 -14.27
C SER A 93 88.64 -35.59 -14.97
N GLU A 94 88.49 -36.57 -15.87
CA GLU A 94 87.23 -36.82 -16.58
C GLU A 94 86.12 -37.28 -15.62
N LEU A 95 86.44 -38.16 -14.67
CA LEU A 95 85.50 -38.56 -13.61
C LEU A 95 85.14 -37.39 -12.69
N SER A 96 86.08 -36.48 -12.41
CA SER A 96 85.83 -35.28 -11.61
C SER A 96 84.90 -34.29 -12.34
N GLU A 97 85.05 -34.14 -13.66
CA GLU A 97 84.13 -33.33 -14.47
C GLU A 97 82.75 -33.96 -14.58
N LYS A 98 82.66 -35.28 -14.80
CA LYS A 98 81.38 -36.01 -14.77
C LYS A 98 80.69 -35.88 -13.42
N LEU A 99 81.43 -35.93 -12.32
CA LEU A 99 80.89 -35.76 -10.97
C LEU A 99 80.41 -34.32 -10.71
N ARG A 100 81.14 -33.31 -11.20
CA ARG A 100 80.69 -31.90 -11.14
C ARG A 100 79.43 -31.68 -11.96
N HIS A 101 79.36 -32.24 -13.18
CA HIS A 101 78.17 -32.13 -14.02
C HIS A 101 76.97 -32.84 -13.38
N SER A 102 77.17 -34.05 -12.84
CA SER A 102 76.15 -34.77 -12.08
C SER A 102 75.68 -34.00 -10.85
N SER A 103 76.58 -33.29 -10.15
CA SER A 103 76.21 -32.47 -8.98
C SER A 103 75.40 -31.23 -9.39
N SER A 104 75.79 -30.57 -10.49
CA SER A 104 75.03 -29.44 -11.05
C SER A 104 73.63 -29.84 -11.54
N LEU A 105 73.49 -31.02 -12.15
CA LEU A 105 72.17 -31.56 -12.52
C LEU A 105 71.33 -31.88 -11.29
N TYR A 106 71.94 -32.35 -10.20
CA TYR A 106 71.22 -32.59 -8.95
C TYR A 106 70.73 -31.29 -8.31
N GLU A 107 71.57 -30.26 -8.26
CA GLU A 107 71.17 -28.92 -7.78
C GLU A 107 70.03 -28.34 -8.62
N SER A 108 70.10 -28.44 -9.95
CA SER A 108 69.04 -27.98 -10.85
C SER A 108 67.73 -28.76 -10.64
N ASN A 109 67.80 -30.07 -10.37
CA ASN A 109 66.61 -30.87 -10.04
C ASN A 109 65.99 -30.45 -8.69
N VAL A 110 66.80 -30.14 -7.68
CA VAL A 110 66.32 -29.64 -6.38
C VAL A 110 65.62 -28.28 -6.53
N GLU A 111 66.17 -27.37 -7.34
CA GLU A 111 65.52 -26.09 -7.66
C GLU A 111 64.20 -26.28 -8.43
N LEU A 112 64.15 -27.26 -9.34
CA LEU A 112 62.93 -27.61 -10.07
C LEU A 112 61.86 -28.18 -9.14
N GLU A 113 62.22 -29.08 -8.21
CA GLU A 113 61.30 -29.63 -7.20
C GLU A 113 60.76 -28.54 -6.26
N GLY A 114 61.61 -27.58 -5.89
CA GLY A 114 61.20 -26.38 -5.15
C GLY A 114 60.19 -25.55 -5.93
N SER A 115 60.45 -25.31 -7.21
CA SER A 115 59.56 -24.55 -8.10
C SER A 115 58.21 -25.26 -8.32
N ILE A 116 58.21 -26.59 -8.46
CA ILE A 116 56.99 -27.42 -8.56
C ILE A 116 56.19 -27.34 -7.26
N SER A 117 56.86 -27.39 -6.10
CA SER A 117 56.20 -27.26 -4.79
C SER A 117 55.55 -25.88 -4.62
N SER A 118 56.24 -24.80 -4.99
CA SER A 118 55.66 -23.45 -4.99
C SER A 118 54.47 -23.32 -5.94
N LEU A 119 54.55 -23.90 -7.15
CA LEU A 119 53.42 -23.92 -8.09
C LEU A 119 52.21 -24.69 -7.53
N MET A 120 52.44 -25.82 -6.83
CA MET A 120 51.35 -26.55 -6.18
C MET A 120 50.70 -25.73 -5.05
N GLN A 121 51.48 -24.98 -4.27
CA GLN A 121 50.94 -24.07 -3.25
C GLN A 121 50.08 -22.97 -3.88
N VAL A 122 50.55 -22.33 -4.95
CA VAL A 122 49.79 -21.31 -5.67
C VAL A 122 48.50 -21.89 -6.27
N LYS A 123 48.56 -23.10 -6.85
CA LYS A 123 47.37 -23.79 -7.37
C LYS A 123 46.34 -24.05 -6.26
N ASN A 124 46.77 -24.46 -5.07
CA ASN A 124 45.87 -24.72 -3.96
C ASN A 124 45.26 -23.42 -3.42
N ALA A 125 46.05 -22.35 -3.27
CA ALA A 125 45.56 -21.03 -2.86
C ALA A 125 44.51 -20.48 -3.85
N LEU A 126 44.78 -20.56 -5.16
CA LEU A 126 43.81 -20.18 -6.20
C LEU A 126 42.55 -21.06 -6.16
N GLY A 127 42.69 -22.34 -5.82
CA GLY A 127 41.56 -23.25 -5.63
C GLY A 127 40.66 -22.84 -4.46
N GLU A 128 41.23 -22.40 -3.35
CA GLU A 128 40.51 -21.89 -2.18
C GLU A 128 39.81 -20.55 -2.49
N GLU A 129 40.50 -19.60 -3.12
CA GLU A 129 39.93 -18.31 -3.55
C GLU A 129 38.78 -18.49 -4.55
N LEU A 130 38.93 -19.40 -5.53
CA LEU A 130 37.83 -19.74 -6.45
C LEU A 130 36.66 -20.41 -5.73
N GLY A 131 36.93 -21.20 -4.68
CA GLY A 131 35.91 -21.78 -3.82
C GLY A 131 35.14 -20.74 -3.01
N GLU A 132 35.84 -19.73 -2.48
CA GLU A 132 35.23 -18.58 -1.79
C GLU A 132 34.37 -17.74 -2.72
N CYS A 133 34.90 -17.38 -3.89
CA CYS A 133 34.17 -16.63 -4.91
C CYS A 133 32.89 -17.37 -5.35
N ARG A 134 32.95 -18.71 -5.50
CA ARG A 134 31.77 -19.52 -5.81
C ARG A 134 30.71 -19.45 -4.70
N ARG A 135 31.12 -19.57 -3.44
CA ARG A 135 30.22 -19.45 -2.28
C ARG A 135 29.57 -18.07 -2.19
N GLU A 136 30.33 -17.02 -2.46
CA GLU A 136 29.82 -15.64 -2.47
C GLU A 136 28.79 -15.43 -3.60
N ILE A 137 29.07 -15.96 -4.80
CA ILE A 137 28.11 -15.93 -5.92
C ILE A 137 26.82 -16.69 -5.59
N GLU A 138 26.91 -17.85 -4.93
CA GLU A 138 25.73 -18.62 -4.50
C GLU A 138 24.92 -17.87 -3.43
N LEU A 139 25.59 -17.26 -2.45
CA LEU A 139 24.95 -16.44 -1.42
C LEU A 139 24.22 -15.22 -2.03
N GLU A 140 24.84 -14.52 -2.99
CA GLU A 140 24.19 -13.40 -3.68
C GLU A 140 23.03 -13.85 -4.57
N ARG A 141 23.10 -15.04 -5.17
CA ARG A 141 21.95 -15.63 -5.87
C ARG A 141 20.79 -15.93 -4.92
N GLU A 142 21.06 -16.51 -3.74
CA GLU A 142 20.02 -16.74 -2.74
C GLU A 142 19.38 -15.45 -2.23
N LYS A 143 20.18 -14.42 -1.96
CA LYS A 143 19.66 -13.09 -1.59
C LYS A 143 18.77 -12.50 -2.69
N ARG A 144 19.18 -12.58 -3.95
CA ARG A 144 18.35 -12.12 -5.10
C ARG A 144 17.03 -12.88 -5.18
N ILE A 145 17.06 -14.21 -5.05
CA ILE A 145 15.83 -15.03 -5.05
C ILE A 145 14.91 -14.64 -3.88
N LYS A 146 15.46 -14.33 -2.69
CA LYS A 146 14.66 -13.89 -1.55
C LYS A 146 13.97 -12.55 -1.83
N VAL A 147 14.71 -11.57 -2.37
CA VAL A 147 14.15 -10.26 -2.76
C VAL A 147 13.08 -10.40 -3.85
N GLU A 148 13.29 -11.27 -4.85
CA GLU A 148 12.29 -11.53 -5.88
C GLU A 148 10.99 -12.12 -5.31
N ARG A 149 11.07 -13.00 -4.31
CA ARG A 149 9.88 -13.52 -3.62
C ARG A 149 9.15 -12.44 -2.81
N GLU A 150 9.89 -11.54 -2.14
CA GLU A 150 9.30 -10.41 -1.41
C GLU A 150 8.57 -9.46 -2.38
N ILE A 151 9.19 -9.12 -3.51
CA ILE A 151 8.58 -8.31 -4.57
C ILE A 151 7.32 -8.98 -5.13
N GLU A 152 7.32 -10.30 -5.35
CA GLU A 152 6.13 -11.00 -5.84
C GLU A 152 5.01 -11.02 -4.79
N GLY A 153 5.35 -11.14 -3.50
CA GLY A 153 4.40 -10.98 -2.39
C GLY A 153 3.74 -9.60 -2.37
N GLU A 154 4.53 -8.53 -2.49
CA GLU A 154 4.00 -7.15 -2.58
C GLU A 154 3.13 -6.95 -3.82
N ARG A 155 3.50 -7.55 -4.97
CA ARG A 155 2.69 -7.50 -6.20
C ARG A 155 1.34 -8.18 -6.02
N GLU A 156 1.29 -9.31 -5.31
CA GLU A 156 0.05 -10.01 -5.00
C GLU A 156 -0.85 -9.17 -4.08
N GLU A 157 -0.27 -8.52 -3.07
CA GLU A 157 -0.99 -7.61 -2.19
C GLU A 157 -1.56 -6.40 -2.96
N VAL A 158 -0.76 -5.78 -3.84
CA VAL A 158 -1.23 -4.71 -4.73
C VAL A 158 -2.34 -5.21 -5.66
N ARG A 159 -2.28 -6.44 -6.17
CA ARG A 159 -3.34 -7.04 -6.99
C ARG A 159 -4.63 -7.20 -6.18
N LYS A 160 -4.53 -7.66 -4.92
CA LYS A 160 -5.66 -7.77 -3.99
C LYS A 160 -6.29 -6.40 -3.71
N LEU A 161 -5.49 -5.40 -3.33
CA LEU A 161 -5.97 -4.04 -3.07
C LEU A 161 -6.63 -3.40 -4.30
N ARG A 162 -6.09 -3.65 -5.50
CA ARG A 162 -6.74 -3.20 -6.76
C ARG A 162 -8.09 -3.87 -6.99
N SER A 163 -8.24 -5.15 -6.65
CA SER A 163 -9.52 -5.87 -6.77
C SER A 163 -10.56 -5.34 -5.77
N GLU A 164 -10.15 -5.06 -4.54
CA GLU A 164 -11.01 -4.46 -3.50
C GLU A 164 -11.42 -3.03 -3.89
N LEU A 165 -10.50 -2.23 -4.41
CA LEU A 165 -10.81 -0.89 -4.94
C LEU A 165 -11.77 -0.95 -6.13
N ALA A 166 -11.64 -1.93 -7.01
CA ALA A 166 -12.58 -2.13 -8.12
C ALA A 166 -13.99 -2.49 -7.59
N LYS A 167 -14.06 -3.32 -6.56
CA LYS A 167 -15.33 -3.69 -5.91
C LYS A 167 -16.00 -2.48 -5.25
N THR A 168 -15.25 -1.69 -4.47
CA THR A 168 -15.81 -0.49 -3.81
C THR A 168 -16.23 0.58 -4.82
N LYS A 169 -15.54 0.72 -5.96
CA LYS A 169 -15.98 1.58 -7.06
C LYS A 169 -17.31 1.13 -7.65
N GLU A 170 -17.52 -0.18 -7.83
CA GLU A 170 -18.78 -0.70 -8.35
C GLU A 170 -19.92 -0.53 -7.33
N GLU A 171 -19.67 -0.78 -6.03
CA GLU A 171 -20.63 -0.51 -4.96
C GLU A 171 -21.02 0.98 -4.90
N CYS A 172 -20.05 1.88 -5.02
CA CYS A 172 -20.30 3.32 -5.03
C CYS A 172 -21.11 3.76 -6.27
N LYS A 173 -20.87 3.14 -7.42
CA LYS A 173 -21.64 3.37 -8.65
C LYS A 173 -23.08 2.86 -8.51
N GLN A 174 -23.28 1.68 -7.92
CA GLN A 174 -24.62 1.17 -7.61
C GLN A 174 -25.39 2.10 -6.67
N ALA A 175 -24.75 2.57 -5.60
CA ALA A 175 -25.35 3.54 -4.69
C ALA A 175 -25.71 4.85 -5.41
N GLN A 176 -24.84 5.34 -6.30
CA GLN A 176 -25.12 6.54 -7.10
C GLN A 176 -26.31 6.35 -8.05
N ASP A 177 -26.39 5.20 -8.72
CA ASP A 177 -27.52 4.87 -9.59
C ASP A 177 -28.83 4.70 -8.81
N GLU A 178 -28.77 4.17 -7.59
CA GLU A 178 -29.91 4.07 -6.67
C GLU A 178 -30.38 5.45 -6.18
N CYS A 179 -29.45 6.35 -5.81
CA CYS A 179 -29.76 7.74 -5.50
C CYS A 179 -30.46 8.44 -6.68
N ARG A 180 -29.96 8.28 -7.91
CA ARG A 180 -30.61 8.81 -9.12
C ARG A 180 -32.00 8.23 -9.33
N ARG A 181 -32.20 6.94 -9.05
CA ARG A 181 -33.51 6.30 -9.15
C ARG A 181 -34.49 6.89 -8.14
N LEU A 182 -34.05 7.14 -6.91
CA LEU A 182 -34.85 7.78 -5.87
C LEU A 182 -35.17 9.24 -6.21
N GLU A 183 -34.23 10.00 -6.76
CA GLU A 183 -34.48 11.36 -7.27
C GLU A 183 -35.60 11.37 -8.33
N VAL A 184 -35.58 10.44 -9.29
CA VAL A 184 -36.65 10.33 -10.31
C VAL A 184 -38.01 10.00 -9.68
N ILE A 185 -38.04 9.16 -8.64
CA ILE A 185 -39.29 8.81 -7.93
C ILE A 185 -39.84 10.03 -7.19
N ILE A 186 -38.99 10.75 -6.44
CA ILE A 186 -39.38 11.92 -5.66
C ILE A 186 -39.91 13.03 -6.58
N VAL A 187 -39.18 13.35 -7.65
CA VAL A 187 -39.61 14.35 -8.65
C VAL A 187 -40.86 13.89 -9.41
N GLY A 188 -41.03 12.58 -9.63
CA GLY A 188 -42.22 12.01 -10.25
C GLY A 188 -43.47 12.13 -9.40
N THR A 189 -43.35 11.98 -8.07
CA THR A 189 -44.49 12.04 -7.15
C THR A 189 -45.00 13.46 -6.88
N GLU A 190 -44.17 14.49 -7.06
CA GLU A 190 -44.59 15.90 -6.87
C GLU A 190 -45.32 16.49 -8.09
N SER A 191 -45.36 15.79 -9.24
CA SER A 191 -46.00 16.31 -10.47
C SER A 191 -47.42 15.78 -10.75
N ALA A 192 -48.03 15.02 -9.83
CA ALA A 192 -49.39 14.51 -10.00
C ALA A 192 -50.47 15.59 -9.76
N THR A 193 -50.43 16.67 -10.53
CA THR A 193 -51.60 17.52 -10.79
C THR A 193 -52.22 17.13 -12.13
N PRO A 194 -53.57 17.07 -12.25
CA PRO A 194 -54.23 16.58 -13.46
C PRO A 194 -54.07 17.60 -14.61
N GLN A 195 -53.13 17.34 -15.52
CA GLN A 195 -52.98 18.15 -16.74
C GLN A 195 -54.06 17.85 -17.76
N LYS A 196 -54.67 18.94 -18.24
CA LYS A 196 -55.48 19.10 -19.45
C LYS A 196 -54.87 18.42 -20.69
N PRO A 197 -55.70 18.04 -21.69
CA PRO A 197 -55.25 17.32 -22.88
C PRO A 197 -54.34 18.16 -23.78
N PRO A 198 -53.42 17.53 -24.54
CA PRO A 198 -52.35 18.22 -25.26
C PRO A 198 -52.82 18.74 -26.63
N TYR A 199 -52.36 19.94 -26.98
CA TYR A 199 -52.36 20.45 -28.36
C TYR A 199 -51.27 19.75 -29.20
N PRO A 200 -51.43 19.64 -30.53
CA PRO A 200 -50.53 18.88 -31.39
C PRO A 200 -49.21 19.61 -31.66
N ALA A 201 -48.14 18.83 -31.71
CA ALA A 201 -46.77 19.27 -31.95
C ALA A 201 -46.53 19.81 -33.38
N PRO A 202 -45.60 20.78 -33.56
CA PRO A 202 -45.11 21.19 -34.86
C PRO A 202 -44.06 20.20 -35.43
N PRO A 203 -43.86 20.16 -36.76
CA PRO A 203 -43.05 19.14 -37.42
C PRO A 203 -41.55 19.39 -37.31
N ALA A 204 -40.79 18.29 -37.21
CA ALA A 204 -39.34 18.26 -37.11
C ALA A 204 -38.63 18.76 -38.39
N PRO A 205 -37.48 19.46 -38.27
CA PRO A 205 -36.64 19.79 -39.40
C PRO A 205 -35.72 18.62 -39.79
N ILE A 206 -35.59 18.47 -41.09
CA ILE A 206 -34.80 17.49 -41.83
C ILE A 206 -33.30 17.79 -41.68
N ILE A 207 -32.50 16.80 -41.32
CA ILE A 207 -31.02 16.85 -41.44
C ILE A 207 -30.59 15.84 -42.53
N PRO A 208 -29.75 16.24 -43.51
CA PRO A 208 -29.33 15.38 -44.60
C PRO A 208 -28.16 14.46 -44.24
N THR A 209 -28.09 13.38 -45.01
CA THR A 209 -27.18 12.24 -44.95
C THR A 209 -25.83 12.47 -45.67
N THR A 210 -24.83 11.72 -45.17
CA THR A 210 -23.59 11.15 -45.79
C THR A 210 -22.38 12.07 -46.15
N PRO A 211 -21.14 11.53 -46.37
CA PRO A 211 -20.63 10.14 -46.22
C PRO A 211 -19.27 9.95 -45.49
N THR A 212 -19.08 8.69 -45.09
CA THR A 212 -17.87 7.85 -45.01
C THR A 212 -16.54 8.36 -45.59
N ARG A 213 -15.44 8.32 -44.79
CA ARG A 213 -14.07 8.07 -45.27
C ARG A 213 -13.13 7.58 -44.14
N GLU A 214 -12.66 6.33 -44.25
CA GLU A 214 -11.45 5.78 -43.61
C GLU A 214 -10.23 5.95 -44.54
N PRO A 215 -9.01 5.46 -44.20
CA PRO A 215 -8.18 5.75 -43.03
C PRO A 215 -6.76 6.22 -43.46
N SER A 216 -6.00 6.87 -42.57
CA SER A 216 -4.54 6.96 -42.73
C SER A 216 -3.80 7.00 -41.38
N THR A 217 -2.66 6.31 -41.40
CA THR A 217 -1.75 5.80 -40.37
C THR A 217 -0.96 6.92 -39.64
N PRO A 218 -0.26 6.63 -38.51
CA PRO A 218 -0.10 7.55 -37.40
C PRO A 218 1.13 8.45 -37.54
N GLN A 219 0.99 9.69 -37.09
CA GLN A 219 2.10 10.59 -36.80
C GLN A 219 2.01 11.06 -35.35
N ASN A 220 3.16 10.94 -34.68
CA ASN A 220 3.57 11.51 -33.40
C ASN A 220 2.70 12.67 -32.89
N LEU A 221 2.17 12.51 -31.68
CA LEU A 221 1.71 13.62 -30.85
C LEU A 221 2.36 13.54 -29.48
N ALA A 222 3.36 14.40 -29.33
CA ALA A 222 3.74 14.97 -28.05
C ALA A 222 2.69 16.02 -27.64
N GLU A 223 2.53 16.15 -26.33
CA GLU A 223 1.99 17.31 -25.60
C GLU A 223 0.48 17.62 -25.64
N GLN A 224 0.03 18.08 -24.46
CA GLN A 224 -1.23 18.76 -24.13
C GLN A 224 -2.45 17.88 -23.77
N SER A 225 -2.41 17.28 -22.58
CA SER A 225 -3.62 17.05 -21.79
C SER A 225 -3.94 18.30 -20.97
N GLY A 226 -4.64 19.26 -21.59
CA GLY A 226 -5.31 20.34 -20.90
C GLY A 226 -6.54 19.79 -20.18
N THR A 227 -6.47 19.65 -18.86
CA THR A 227 -7.61 19.33 -18.01
C THR A 227 -8.54 20.55 -17.99
N GLN A 228 -9.59 20.52 -18.82
CA GLN A 228 -10.66 21.52 -18.76
C GLN A 228 -11.36 21.41 -17.41
N ARG A 229 -11.15 22.45 -16.59
CA ARG A 229 -11.83 22.73 -15.33
C ARG A 229 -13.33 22.92 -15.60
N PRO A 230 -14.24 22.19 -14.92
CA PRO A 230 -15.65 22.55 -14.95
C PRO A 230 -15.81 23.85 -14.15
N THR A 231 -16.31 24.90 -14.81
CA THR A 231 -16.79 26.11 -14.15
C THR A 231 -18.00 25.77 -13.27
N PRO A 232 -18.13 26.32 -12.05
CA PRO A 232 -19.31 26.10 -11.22
C PRO A 232 -20.51 26.78 -11.89
N GLY A 233 -21.40 25.96 -12.45
CA GLY A 233 -22.63 26.38 -13.07
C GLY A 233 -23.67 26.79 -12.02
N SER A 234 -24.09 28.04 -12.11
CA SER A 234 -25.42 28.58 -11.78
C SER A 234 -26.22 27.93 -10.64
N THR A 235 -26.16 28.55 -9.46
CA THR A 235 -27.18 28.48 -8.40
C THR A 235 -28.49 29.23 -8.75
N SER A 236 -28.72 29.53 -10.03
CA SER A 236 -29.84 30.37 -10.50
C SER A 236 -31.22 29.71 -10.42
N SER A 237 -31.31 28.41 -10.14
CA SER A 237 -32.59 27.67 -10.12
C SER A 237 -33.40 27.90 -8.83
N MET A 238 -32.74 27.99 -7.66
CA MET A 238 -33.42 28.10 -6.37
C MET A 238 -33.99 29.49 -6.06
N ALA A 239 -33.61 30.51 -6.84
CA ALA A 239 -34.17 31.85 -6.69
C ALA A 239 -35.62 31.94 -7.20
N SER A 240 -36.04 31.06 -8.12
CA SER A 240 -37.40 31.11 -8.68
C SER A 240 -38.45 30.42 -7.79
N GLU A 241 -38.07 29.37 -7.04
CA GLU A 241 -38.98 28.64 -6.15
C GLU A 241 -39.25 29.38 -4.84
N LYS A 242 -38.25 30.11 -4.29
CA LYS A 242 -38.45 30.97 -3.10
C LYS A 242 -39.47 32.10 -3.34
N SER A 243 -39.53 32.63 -4.56
CA SER A 243 -40.47 33.70 -4.93
C SER A 243 -41.92 33.21 -4.88
N THR A 244 -42.17 31.98 -5.32
CA THR A 244 -43.54 31.43 -5.39
C THR A 244 -44.09 31.03 -4.02
N GLU A 245 -43.22 30.68 -3.07
CA GLU A 245 -43.60 30.30 -1.71
C GLU A 245 -43.87 31.53 -0.81
N GLU A 246 -43.07 32.60 -0.93
CA GLU A 246 -43.37 33.88 -0.27
C GLU A 246 -44.67 34.50 -0.81
N GLU A 247 -44.89 34.46 -2.14
CA GLU A 247 -46.13 34.95 -2.74
C GLU A 247 -47.38 34.19 -2.27
N SER A 248 -47.28 32.86 -2.11
CA SER A 248 -48.42 32.05 -1.66
C SER A 248 -48.72 32.24 -0.16
N GLN A 249 -47.71 32.49 0.67
CA GLN A 249 -47.91 32.87 2.08
C GLN A 249 -48.54 34.26 2.23
N GLU A 250 -48.13 35.25 1.42
CA GLU A 250 -48.76 36.57 1.41
C GLU A 250 -50.22 36.52 0.97
N VAL A 251 -50.55 35.68 -0.01
CA VAL A 251 -51.94 35.47 -0.47
C VAL A 251 -52.81 34.88 0.65
N LEU A 252 -52.33 33.90 1.41
CA LEU A 252 -53.09 33.29 2.50
C LEU A 252 -53.36 34.29 3.64
N ILE A 253 -52.35 35.09 4.00
CA ILE A 253 -52.50 36.18 4.98
C ILE A 253 -53.49 37.24 4.48
N GLY A 254 -53.48 37.54 3.17
CA GLY A 254 -54.43 38.42 2.52
C GLY A 254 -55.87 37.93 2.65
N LEU A 255 -56.11 36.64 2.37
CA LEU A 255 -57.43 36.01 2.48
C LEU A 255 -57.98 36.03 3.91
N LEU A 256 -57.16 35.70 4.90
CA LEU A 256 -57.54 35.75 6.31
C LEU A 256 -57.88 37.19 6.76
N LYS A 257 -57.15 38.21 6.28
CA LYS A 257 -57.48 39.61 6.55
C LYS A 257 -58.80 40.06 5.93
N THR A 258 -59.10 39.60 4.71
CA THR A 258 -60.39 39.91 4.06
C THR A 258 -61.56 39.26 4.78
N GLU A 259 -61.43 38.01 5.21
CA GLU A 259 -62.47 37.30 5.97
C GLU A 259 -62.74 37.96 7.33
N ASN A 260 -61.69 38.41 8.02
CA ASN A 260 -61.82 39.19 9.27
C ASN A 260 -62.56 40.53 9.05
N ASN A 261 -62.29 41.21 7.94
CA ASN A 261 -63.00 42.43 7.58
C ASN A 261 -64.47 42.18 7.27
N ASP A 262 -64.81 41.09 6.56
CA ASP A 262 -66.20 40.72 6.28
C ASP A 262 -66.98 40.38 7.56
N LEU A 263 -66.34 39.69 8.52
CA LEU A 263 -66.92 39.43 9.84
C LEU A 263 -67.16 40.73 10.62
N ARG A 264 -66.21 41.67 10.61
CA ARG A 264 -66.37 43.00 11.23
C ARG A 264 -67.52 43.79 10.60
N VAL A 265 -67.68 43.74 9.28
CA VAL A 265 -68.80 44.37 8.57
C VAL A 265 -70.13 43.72 8.94
N LYS A 266 -70.20 42.39 9.02
CA LYS A 266 -71.40 41.67 9.53
C LYS A 266 -71.75 42.07 10.95
N ILE A 267 -70.76 42.18 11.84
CA ILE A 267 -70.95 42.65 13.22
C ILE A 267 -71.53 44.07 13.22
N SER A 268 -70.93 45.02 12.49
CA SER A 268 -71.46 46.39 12.41
C SER A 268 -72.87 46.46 11.81
N LYS A 269 -73.20 45.58 10.86
CA LYS A 269 -74.53 45.49 10.26
C LYS A 269 -75.57 44.95 11.25
N LEU A 270 -75.26 43.87 11.96
CA LEU A 270 -76.12 43.31 13.01
C LEU A 270 -76.28 44.27 14.20
N GLU A 271 -75.23 45.01 14.57
CA GLU A 271 -75.30 46.08 15.59
C GLU A 271 -76.20 47.25 15.13
N SER A 272 -76.25 47.54 13.82
CA SER A 272 -77.13 48.58 13.26
C SER A 272 -78.58 48.13 13.05
N GLU A 273 -78.81 46.84 12.78
CA GLU A 273 -80.14 46.24 12.56
C GLU A 273 -80.83 45.80 13.88
N GLY A 274 -80.06 45.51 14.94
CA GLY A 274 -80.54 45.11 16.26
C GLY A 274 -81.11 46.24 17.14
N GLY A 275 -81.22 47.47 16.61
CA GLY A 275 -81.68 48.64 17.35
C GLY A 275 -83.16 48.64 17.77
N GLU A 276 -84.01 47.76 17.21
CA GLU A 276 -85.47 47.85 17.44
C GLU A 276 -86.21 46.54 17.82
N GLY A 277 -85.57 45.40 18.09
CA GLY A 277 -86.29 44.33 18.78
C GLY A 277 -85.65 42.94 18.79
N GLY A 278 -85.47 42.40 20.00
CA GLY A 278 -85.30 40.96 20.26
C GLY A 278 -83.99 40.58 20.93
N GLU A 279 -84.07 40.02 22.13
CA GLU A 279 -82.97 39.48 22.95
C GLU A 279 -82.06 38.45 22.24
N GLY A 280 -82.43 37.94 21.05
CA GLY A 280 -81.63 36.99 20.27
C GLY A 280 -80.44 37.59 19.50
N GLY A 281 -80.48 38.87 19.11
CA GLY A 281 -79.40 39.49 18.32
C GLY A 281 -78.11 39.77 19.10
N GLY A 282 -78.22 39.97 20.43
CA GLY A 282 -77.06 40.26 21.28
C GLY A 282 -76.16 39.04 21.51
N GLU A 283 -76.73 37.84 21.51
CA GLU A 283 -75.98 36.58 21.69
C GLU A 283 -75.17 36.23 20.43
N GLU A 284 -75.73 36.47 19.25
CA GLU A 284 -75.07 36.24 17.97
C GLU A 284 -73.92 37.23 17.72
N VAL A 285 -74.11 38.51 18.08
CA VAL A 285 -73.04 39.52 18.05
C VAL A 285 -71.91 39.18 19.05
N SER A 286 -72.25 38.64 20.22
CA SER A 286 -71.25 38.22 21.22
C SER A 286 -70.43 37.01 20.74
N LYS A 287 -71.07 36.03 20.09
CA LYS A 287 -70.36 34.91 19.43
C LYS A 287 -69.44 35.39 18.31
N LEU A 288 -69.91 36.31 17.45
CA LEU A 288 -69.09 36.85 16.36
C LEU A 288 -67.87 37.64 16.88
N LYS A 289 -68.02 38.42 17.97
CA LYS A 289 -66.90 39.10 18.64
C LYS A 289 -65.90 38.11 19.26
N ALA A 290 -66.39 37.03 19.86
CA ALA A 290 -65.54 35.97 20.41
C ALA A 290 -64.73 35.28 19.29
N MET A 291 -65.36 34.92 18.17
CA MET A 291 -64.66 34.35 17.01
C MET A 291 -63.63 35.32 16.43
N CYS A 292 -63.93 36.62 16.33
CA CYS A 292 -62.95 37.61 15.86
C CYS A 292 -61.73 37.68 16.79
N SER A 293 -61.94 37.65 18.12
CA SER A 293 -60.84 37.65 19.09
C SER A 293 -60.00 36.37 19.04
N GLU A 294 -60.64 35.20 18.83
CA GLU A 294 -59.93 33.93 18.64
C GLU A 294 -59.13 33.91 17.33
N LEU A 295 -59.67 34.46 16.24
CA LEU A 295 -58.95 34.60 14.97
C LEU A 295 -57.78 35.59 15.06
N GLU A 296 -57.94 36.70 15.77
CA GLU A 296 -56.86 37.67 16.01
C GLU A 296 -55.73 37.04 16.83
N THR A 297 -56.06 36.36 17.93
CA THR A 297 -55.06 35.66 18.74
C THR A 297 -54.43 34.47 18.01
N GLY A 298 -55.16 33.79 17.13
CA GLY A 298 -54.63 32.78 16.22
C GLY A 298 -53.61 33.37 15.24
N ASN A 299 -53.93 34.50 14.62
CA ASN A 299 -53.02 35.21 13.70
C ASN A 299 -51.74 35.71 14.40
N GLU A 300 -51.84 36.22 15.63
CA GLU A 300 -50.66 36.63 16.40
C GLU A 300 -49.72 35.45 16.69
N ARG A 301 -50.26 34.27 17.02
CA ARG A 301 -49.46 33.05 17.21
C ARG A 301 -48.80 32.59 15.92
N LEU A 302 -49.52 32.63 14.78
CA LEU A 302 -48.97 32.27 13.48
C LEU A 302 -47.86 33.23 13.04
N LEU A 303 -48.02 34.53 13.27
CA LEU A 303 -46.96 35.53 13.03
C LEU A 303 -45.73 35.27 13.90
N GLY A 304 -45.92 34.96 15.19
CA GLY A 304 -44.82 34.63 16.09
C GLY A 304 -44.07 33.35 15.68
N LEU A 305 -44.78 32.32 15.24
CA LEU A 305 -44.18 31.11 14.67
C LEU A 305 -43.40 31.40 13.39
N ASN A 306 -43.93 32.25 12.51
CA ASN A 306 -43.25 32.64 11.27
C ASN A 306 -41.96 33.43 11.54
N GLU A 307 -41.97 34.37 12.50
CA GLU A 307 -40.74 35.06 12.93
C GLU A 307 -39.72 34.09 13.53
N SER A 308 -40.16 33.14 14.35
CA SER A 308 -39.29 32.10 14.91
C SER A 308 -38.64 31.26 13.82
N LEU A 309 -39.43 30.74 12.86
CA LEU A 309 -38.93 29.96 11.73
C LEU A 309 -37.98 30.77 10.84
N LYS A 310 -38.27 32.05 10.61
CA LYS A 310 -37.38 32.95 9.86
C LYS A 310 -36.04 33.15 10.57
N SER A 311 -36.06 33.23 11.90
CA SER A 311 -34.83 33.32 12.71
C SER A 311 -34.01 32.03 12.68
N GLU A 312 -34.66 30.85 12.75
CA GLU A 312 -34.00 29.55 12.63
C GLU A 312 -33.41 29.35 11.24
N LEU A 313 -34.15 29.69 10.18
CA LEU A 313 -33.68 29.64 8.80
C LEU A 313 -32.44 30.52 8.59
N GLY A 314 -32.42 31.72 9.18
CA GLY A 314 -31.27 32.63 9.16
C GLY A 314 -30.05 32.07 9.90
N SER A 315 -30.27 31.39 11.03
CA SER A 315 -29.22 30.68 11.77
C SER A 315 -28.63 29.52 10.95
N VAL A 316 -29.48 28.72 10.31
CA VAL A 316 -29.05 27.60 9.45
C VAL A 316 -28.29 28.11 8.22
N HIS A 317 -28.75 29.18 7.57
CA HIS A 317 -27.98 29.82 6.48
C HIS A 317 -26.60 30.28 6.95
N SER A 318 -26.53 30.92 8.12
CA SER A 318 -25.24 31.37 8.69
C SER A 318 -24.30 30.19 9.02
N GLN A 319 -24.85 29.05 9.44
CA GLN A 319 -24.07 27.83 9.65
C GLN A 319 -23.59 27.22 8.32
N LEU A 320 -24.45 27.20 7.30
CA LEU A 320 -24.10 26.72 5.97
C LEU A 320 -22.98 27.55 5.35
N ASP A 321 -23.05 28.88 5.42
CA ASP A 321 -22.00 29.78 4.91
C ASP A 321 -20.65 29.54 5.60
N ARG A 322 -20.66 29.25 6.91
CA ARG A 322 -19.45 28.90 7.66
C ARG A 322 -18.87 27.56 7.20
N LEU A 323 -19.70 26.55 7.01
CA LEU A 323 -19.27 25.23 6.53
C LEU A 323 -18.71 25.30 5.10
N VAL A 324 -19.36 26.06 4.21
CA VAL A 324 -18.87 26.29 2.85
C VAL A 324 -17.51 27.00 2.89
N SER A 325 -17.38 28.06 3.69
CA SER A 325 -16.09 28.77 3.86
C SER A 325 -14.99 27.85 4.42
N GLN A 326 -15.34 26.97 5.36
CA GLN A 326 -14.41 26.00 5.94
C GLN A 326 -13.98 24.96 4.89
N GLN A 327 -14.92 24.46 4.09
CA GLN A 327 -14.65 23.53 2.99
C GLN A 327 -13.75 24.16 1.93
N ASP A 328 -14.00 25.41 1.54
CA ASP A 328 -13.16 26.14 0.59
C ASP A 328 -11.73 26.36 1.12
N SER A 329 -11.59 26.67 2.41
CA SER A 329 -10.28 26.81 3.05
C SER A 329 -9.51 25.48 3.10
N SER A 330 -10.22 24.37 3.35
CA SER A 330 -9.66 23.02 3.35
C SER A 330 -9.22 22.60 1.94
N ALA A 331 -10.05 22.88 0.93
CA ALA A 331 -9.73 22.62 -0.47
C ALA A 331 -8.49 23.40 -0.93
N ALA A 332 -8.40 24.69 -0.59
CA ALA A 332 -7.23 25.51 -0.87
C ALA A 332 -5.95 24.98 -0.18
N ALA A 333 -6.08 24.51 1.07
CA ALA A 333 -4.96 23.88 1.78
C ALA A 333 -4.51 22.56 1.13
N SER A 334 -5.46 21.73 0.64
CA SER A 334 -5.13 20.51 -0.09
C SER A 334 -4.45 20.80 -1.44
N ASP A 335 -4.90 21.81 -2.18
CA ASP A 335 -4.30 22.21 -3.45
C ASP A 335 -2.86 22.72 -3.25
N LEU A 336 -2.61 23.49 -2.19
CA LEU A 336 -1.26 23.91 -1.80
C LEU A 336 -0.35 22.72 -1.41
N ARG A 337 -0.91 21.69 -0.78
CA ARG A 337 -0.16 20.47 -0.44
C ARG A 337 0.18 19.67 -1.69
N ILE A 338 -0.76 19.52 -2.62
CA ILE A 338 -0.55 18.81 -3.88
C ILE A 338 0.53 19.51 -4.72
N THR A 339 0.45 20.83 -4.85
CA THR A 339 1.46 21.61 -5.60
C THR A 339 2.86 21.48 -5.01
N ARG A 340 2.99 21.53 -3.68
CA ARG A 340 4.27 21.30 -2.99
C ARG A 340 4.84 19.90 -3.24
N ILE A 341 4.01 18.85 -3.15
CA ILE A 341 4.43 17.47 -3.44
C ILE A 341 4.90 17.35 -4.90
N MET A 342 4.21 18.00 -5.84
CA MET A 342 4.62 18.00 -7.24
C MET A 342 5.96 18.71 -7.47
N GLU A 343 6.21 19.83 -6.78
CA GLU A 343 7.50 20.53 -6.85
C GLU A 343 8.64 19.69 -6.25
N GLU A 344 8.41 19.08 -5.09
CA GLU A 344 9.39 18.19 -4.44
C GLU A 344 9.71 16.97 -5.32
N ALA A 345 8.69 16.37 -5.96
CA ALA A 345 8.87 15.29 -6.92
C ALA A 345 9.68 15.74 -8.16
N ALA A 346 9.40 16.94 -8.69
CA ALA A 346 10.14 17.48 -9.83
C ALA A 346 11.62 17.78 -9.51
N VAL A 347 11.92 18.22 -8.28
CA VAL A 347 13.30 18.40 -7.82
C VAL A 347 14.00 17.04 -7.65
N ALA A 348 13.29 16.04 -7.12
CA ALA A 348 13.82 14.69 -6.95
C ALA A 348 14.14 14.03 -8.31
N THR A 349 13.25 14.16 -9.30
CA THR A 349 13.50 13.63 -10.66
C THR A 349 14.70 14.31 -11.31
N LYS A 350 14.82 15.65 -11.21
CA LYS A 350 15.98 16.36 -11.74
C LYS A 350 17.31 15.91 -11.11
N ARG A 351 17.34 15.71 -9.79
CA ARG A 351 18.53 15.18 -9.09
C ARG A 351 18.86 13.75 -9.53
N ALA A 352 17.85 12.93 -9.79
CA ALA A 352 18.07 11.58 -10.30
C ALA A 352 18.65 11.60 -11.71
N GLU A 353 18.15 12.47 -12.60
CA GLU A 353 18.68 12.68 -13.95
C GLU A 353 20.15 13.14 -13.94
N GLU A 354 20.50 14.10 -13.07
CA GLU A 354 21.88 14.56 -12.89
C GLU A 354 22.80 13.40 -12.46
N LYS A 355 22.37 12.58 -11.49
CA LYS A 355 23.14 11.40 -11.05
C LYS A 355 23.29 10.33 -12.14
N VAL A 356 22.29 10.16 -13.00
CA VAL A 356 22.39 9.25 -14.16
C VAL A 356 23.41 9.80 -15.16
N GLY A 357 23.37 11.10 -15.46
CA GLY A 357 24.35 11.74 -16.34
C GLY A 357 25.80 11.66 -15.83
N GLU A 358 26.02 11.80 -14.52
CA GLU A 358 27.33 11.60 -13.90
C GLU A 358 27.82 10.15 -14.05
N ARG A 359 26.93 9.17 -13.84
CA ARG A 359 27.25 7.75 -14.02
C ARG A 359 27.55 7.39 -15.47
N ASP A 360 26.78 7.91 -16.42
CA ASP A 360 27.04 7.72 -17.84
C ASP A 360 28.41 8.31 -18.23
N GLY A 361 28.77 9.46 -17.67
CA GLY A 361 30.09 10.06 -17.85
C GLY A 361 31.23 9.22 -17.24
N GLU A 362 31.01 8.56 -16.10
CA GLU A 362 31.97 7.64 -15.50
C GLU A 362 32.12 6.35 -16.32
N VAL A 363 31.00 5.79 -16.80
CA VAL A 363 31.00 4.62 -17.69
C VAL A 363 31.81 4.90 -18.96
N GLU A 364 31.67 6.09 -19.55
CA GLU A 364 32.41 6.43 -20.76
C GLU A 364 33.91 6.60 -20.50
N ARG A 365 34.30 7.18 -19.35
CA ARG A 365 35.70 7.21 -18.92
C ARG A 365 36.26 5.81 -18.69
N LEU A 366 35.50 4.93 -18.04
CA LEU A 366 35.91 3.54 -17.82
C LEU A 366 36.09 2.79 -19.15
N LYS A 367 35.19 2.97 -20.12
CA LYS A 367 35.38 2.42 -21.48
C LYS A 367 36.70 2.91 -22.08
N GLU A 368 36.96 4.21 -22.07
CA GLU A 368 38.21 4.77 -22.60
C GLU A 368 39.46 4.14 -21.94
N THR A 369 39.42 3.94 -20.61
CA THR A 369 40.52 3.26 -19.90
C THR A 369 40.66 1.79 -20.31
N VAL A 370 39.55 1.06 -20.50
CA VAL A 370 39.56 -0.34 -20.96
C VAL A 370 40.10 -0.43 -22.39
N GLU A 371 39.69 0.46 -23.29
CA GLU A 371 40.22 0.56 -24.65
C GLU A 371 41.74 0.81 -24.64
N ASN A 372 42.21 1.72 -23.78
CA ASN A 372 43.63 2.02 -23.64
C ASN A 372 44.43 0.82 -23.10
N VAL A 373 43.96 0.17 -22.04
CA VAL A 373 44.58 -1.04 -21.47
C VAL A 373 44.60 -2.17 -22.51
N LYS A 374 43.51 -2.37 -23.26
CA LYS A 374 43.46 -3.33 -24.37
C LYS A 374 44.51 -3.01 -25.43
N GLY A 375 44.69 -1.74 -25.78
CA GLY A 375 45.73 -1.28 -26.71
C GLY A 375 47.15 -1.47 -26.17
N GLN A 376 47.38 -1.35 -24.86
CA GLN A 376 48.66 -1.68 -24.23
C GLN A 376 48.93 -3.18 -24.25
N MET A 377 47.91 -4.00 -23.93
CA MET A 377 48.01 -5.45 -23.90
C MET A 377 48.29 -6.03 -25.29
N SER A 378 47.68 -5.48 -26.36
CA SER A 378 48.04 -5.83 -27.74
C SER A 378 49.51 -5.55 -28.06
N ARG A 379 50.03 -4.39 -27.66
CA ARG A 379 51.46 -4.04 -27.87
C ARG A 379 52.40 -4.97 -27.10
N VAL A 380 52.06 -5.32 -25.85
CA VAL A 380 52.83 -6.28 -25.04
C VAL A 380 52.80 -7.66 -25.69
N SER A 381 51.64 -8.11 -26.17
CA SER A 381 51.51 -9.39 -26.86
C SER A 381 52.33 -9.44 -28.16
N GLU A 382 52.35 -8.35 -28.93
CA GLU A 382 53.18 -8.24 -30.13
C GLU A 382 54.68 -8.30 -29.77
N GLY A 383 55.11 -7.52 -28.77
CA GLY A 383 56.50 -7.55 -28.29
C GLY A 383 56.93 -8.93 -27.76
N ALA A 384 56.04 -9.65 -27.06
CA ALA A 384 56.30 -11.01 -26.60
C ALA A 384 56.46 -12.00 -27.76
N ASN A 385 55.65 -11.86 -28.82
CA ASN A 385 55.78 -12.68 -30.02
C ASN A 385 57.09 -12.39 -30.77
N ASP A 386 57.50 -11.12 -30.87
CA ASP A 386 58.78 -10.75 -31.50
C ASP A 386 59.97 -11.31 -30.72
N LEU A 387 59.97 -11.22 -29.39
CA LEU A 387 60.99 -11.81 -28.54
C LEU A 387 61.03 -13.35 -28.67
N ARG A 388 59.87 -14.00 -28.79
CA ARG A 388 59.77 -15.44 -29.03
C ARG A 388 60.38 -15.81 -30.38
N ASN A 389 60.07 -15.06 -31.43
CA ASN A 389 60.65 -15.27 -32.77
C ASN A 389 62.18 -15.09 -32.75
N GLN A 390 62.69 -14.10 -32.01
CA GLN A 390 64.14 -13.92 -31.83
C GLN A 390 64.78 -15.08 -31.08
N LEU A 391 64.14 -15.60 -30.03
CA LEU A 391 64.61 -16.76 -29.28
C LEU A 391 64.68 -18.01 -30.18
N ASP A 392 63.67 -18.26 -31.00
CA ASP A 392 63.66 -19.39 -31.92
C ASP A 392 64.73 -19.27 -33.01
N ALA A 393 64.97 -18.05 -33.54
CA ALA A 393 66.07 -17.79 -34.46
C ALA A 393 67.44 -18.05 -33.81
N MET A 394 67.63 -17.62 -32.56
CA MET A 394 68.87 -17.90 -31.81
C MET A 394 69.07 -19.40 -31.57
N LYS A 395 68.01 -20.15 -31.22
CA LYS A 395 68.09 -21.61 -31.07
C LYS A 395 68.52 -22.30 -32.37
N ILE A 396 67.97 -21.89 -33.50
CA ILE A 396 68.37 -22.42 -34.81
C ILE A 396 69.85 -22.13 -35.09
N SER A 397 70.30 -20.89 -34.83
CA SER A 397 71.71 -20.51 -35.00
C SER A 397 72.63 -21.32 -34.08
N TYR A 398 72.26 -21.49 -32.82
CA TYR A 398 73.00 -22.28 -31.84
C TYR A 398 73.13 -23.74 -32.30
N ASN A 399 72.02 -24.37 -32.71
CA ASN A 399 72.02 -25.75 -33.21
C ASN A 399 72.92 -25.91 -34.44
N LYS A 400 72.94 -24.92 -35.33
CA LYS A 400 73.83 -24.91 -36.50
C LYS A 400 75.30 -24.86 -36.08
N VAL A 401 75.68 -23.93 -35.21
CA VAL A 401 77.06 -23.79 -34.71
C VAL A 401 77.50 -25.05 -33.96
N SER A 402 76.62 -25.63 -33.14
CA SER A 402 76.88 -26.90 -32.47
C SER A 402 77.11 -28.05 -33.46
N GLY A 403 76.35 -28.11 -34.54
CA GLY A 403 76.54 -29.10 -35.60
C GLY A 403 77.85 -28.91 -36.39
N ASP A 404 78.19 -27.66 -36.69
CA ASP A 404 79.46 -27.30 -37.34
C ASP A 404 80.65 -27.69 -36.45
N TYR A 405 80.55 -27.46 -35.14
CA TYR A 405 81.56 -27.86 -34.15
C TYR A 405 81.76 -29.39 -34.10
N GLU A 406 80.67 -30.17 -34.06
CA GLU A 406 80.78 -31.64 -34.02
C GLU A 406 81.38 -32.18 -35.33
N THR A 407 81.04 -31.57 -36.46
CA THR A 407 81.64 -31.91 -37.77
C THR A 407 83.14 -31.64 -37.76
N LEU A 408 83.57 -30.48 -37.24
CA LEU A 408 84.99 -30.13 -37.13
C LEU A 408 85.74 -31.08 -36.20
N ARG A 409 85.12 -31.48 -35.08
CA ARG A 409 85.67 -32.47 -34.15
C ARG A 409 85.89 -33.83 -34.81
N MET A 410 84.94 -34.29 -35.63
CA MET A 410 85.07 -35.53 -36.41
C MET A 410 86.24 -35.46 -37.40
N VAL A 411 86.39 -34.32 -38.10
CA VAL A 411 87.52 -34.09 -39.01
C VAL A 411 88.85 -34.07 -38.26
N HIS A 412 88.91 -33.42 -37.09
CA HIS A 412 90.11 -33.41 -36.26
C HIS A 412 90.53 -34.84 -35.85
N MET A 413 89.59 -35.66 -35.37
CA MET A 413 89.89 -37.05 -35.01
C MET A 413 90.36 -37.89 -36.22
N GLN A 414 89.79 -37.66 -37.41
CA GLN A 414 90.27 -38.31 -38.63
C GLN A 414 91.69 -37.87 -38.98
N ASN A 415 92.00 -36.58 -38.87
CA ASN A 415 93.33 -36.06 -39.12
C ASN A 415 94.35 -36.61 -38.12
N GLU A 416 94.04 -36.66 -36.83
CA GLU A 416 94.91 -37.29 -35.82
C GLU A 416 95.18 -38.77 -36.12
N SER A 417 94.17 -39.51 -36.56
CA SER A 417 94.32 -40.90 -37.02
C SER A 417 95.27 -41.00 -38.22
N THR A 418 95.10 -40.12 -39.21
CA THR A 418 96.02 -40.08 -40.37
C THR A 418 97.44 -39.68 -40.02
N ILE A 419 97.62 -38.73 -39.09
CA ILE A 419 98.94 -38.34 -38.58
C ILE A 419 99.59 -39.54 -37.88
N SER A 420 98.85 -40.25 -37.04
CA SER A 420 99.35 -41.46 -36.36
C SER A 420 99.72 -42.58 -37.34
N ILE A 421 98.98 -42.75 -38.44
CA ILE A 421 99.33 -43.68 -39.53
C ILE A 421 100.61 -43.24 -40.24
N LEU A 422 100.73 -41.95 -40.59
CA LEU A 422 101.92 -41.40 -41.25
C LEU A 422 103.17 -41.44 -40.36
N GLU A 423 103.00 -41.22 -39.05
CA GLU A 423 104.05 -41.39 -38.04
C GLU A 423 104.49 -42.86 -37.88
N SER A 424 103.61 -43.82 -38.20
CA SER A 424 103.91 -45.26 -38.14
C SER A 424 104.58 -45.82 -39.40
N GLU A 425 104.54 -45.10 -40.53
CA GLU A 425 105.03 -45.59 -41.84
C GLU A 425 106.38 -45.00 -42.29
N ASN A 426 107.08 -44.17 -41.50
CA ASN A 426 108.28 -43.50 -41.99
C ASN A 426 109.62 -43.92 -41.34
N VAL A 427 110.30 -44.89 -41.94
CA VAL A 427 111.75 -45.11 -41.80
C VAL A 427 112.36 -45.32 -43.19
N GLY A 428 112.95 -44.26 -43.77
CA GLY A 428 113.71 -44.35 -45.02
C GLY A 428 114.53 -43.09 -45.32
N ALA A 429 115.85 -43.16 -45.13
CA ALA A 429 116.79 -42.05 -45.26
C ALA A 429 117.00 -41.59 -46.72
N SER A 430 116.08 -40.76 -47.22
CA SER A 430 116.30 -39.76 -48.29
C SER A 430 115.32 -38.57 -48.17
N ASP A 431 114.56 -38.49 -47.07
CA ASP A 431 113.46 -37.54 -46.91
C ASP A 431 113.80 -36.37 -45.98
N ALA A 432 114.94 -36.38 -45.29
CA ALA A 432 115.31 -35.33 -44.33
C ALA A 432 115.38 -33.90 -44.94
N ARG A 433 115.53 -33.77 -46.26
CA ARG A 433 115.54 -32.45 -46.94
C ARG A 433 114.15 -31.98 -47.37
N ILE A 434 113.27 -32.91 -47.75
CA ILE A 434 111.86 -32.65 -48.02
C ILE A 434 111.15 -32.41 -46.69
N VAL A 435 111.44 -33.22 -45.67
CA VAL A 435 110.97 -33.06 -44.29
C VAL A 435 111.41 -31.74 -43.68
N VAL A 436 112.61 -31.21 -43.93
CA VAL A 436 112.97 -29.86 -43.43
C VAL A 436 112.21 -28.74 -44.16
N GLU A 437 111.93 -28.89 -45.46
CA GLU A 437 111.11 -27.92 -46.21
C GLU A 437 109.61 -28.04 -45.89
N GLU A 438 109.12 -29.25 -45.65
CA GLU A 438 107.77 -29.55 -45.18
C GLU A 438 107.60 -29.10 -43.73
N LEU A 439 108.52 -29.39 -42.82
CA LEU A 439 108.54 -28.83 -41.46
C LEU A 439 108.70 -27.31 -41.46
N GLY A 440 109.31 -26.72 -42.48
CA GLY A 440 109.37 -25.27 -42.68
C GLY A 440 108.02 -24.69 -43.11
N ARG A 441 107.36 -25.31 -44.11
CA ARG A 441 106.00 -24.94 -44.54
C ARG A 441 104.97 -25.21 -43.45
N GLU A 442 105.15 -26.27 -42.69
CA GLU A 442 104.33 -26.68 -41.56
C GLU A 442 104.57 -25.76 -40.36
N ASN A 443 105.81 -25.32 -40.07
CA ASN A 443 106.03 -24.26 -39.08
C ASN A 443 105.40 -22.94 -39.50
N GLU A 444 105.44 -22.56 -40.78
CA GLU A 444 104.73 -21.38 -41.26
C GLU A 444 103.20 -21.54 -41.18
N PHE A 445 102.70 -22.73 -41.47
CA PHE A 445 101.28 -23.06 -41.35
C PHE A 445 100.82 -23.03 -39.90
N LEU A 446 101.54 -23.69 -39.00
CA LEU A 446 101.32 -23.67 -37.55
C LEU A 446 101.45 -22.27 -36.97
N LYS A 447 102.36 -21.44 -37.49
CA LYS A 447 102.46 -20.03 -37.09
C LYS A 447 101.24 -19.22 -37.54
N ARG A 448 100.74 -19.43 -38.77
CA ARG A 448 99.50 -18.80 -39.24
C ARG A 448 98.29 -19.30 -38.44
N GLU A 449 98.22 -20.60 -38.14
CA GLU A 449 97.18 -21.17 -37.30
C GLU A 449 97.24 -20.67 -35.85
N LEU A 450 98.44 -20.48 -35.29
CA LEU A 450 98.64 -19.87 -33.98
C LEU A 450 98.18 -18.42 -33.98
N GLU A 451 98.53 -17.64 -35.01
CA GLU A 451 98.08 -16.25 -35.18
C GLU A 451 96.55 -16.16 -35.41
N ASP A 452 95.95 -17.12 -36.13
CA ASP A 452 94.50 -17.24 -36.31
C ASP A 452 93.80 -17.68 -35.01
N ALA A 453 94.42 -18.58 -34.24
CA ALA A 453 93.92 -19.02 -32.94
C ALA A 453 94.01 -17.90 -31.90
N GLU A 454 95.08 -17.10 -31.90
CA GLU A 454 95.20 -15.89 -31.08
C GLU A 454 94.17 -14.83 -31.47
N ARG A 455 93.89 -14.66 -32.77
CA ARG A 455 92.81 -13.78 -33.24
C ARG A 455 91.45 -14.27 -32.76
N ARG A 456 91.15 -15.57 -32.90
CA ARG A 456 89.92 -16.19 -32.38
C ARG A 456 89.81 -16.06 -30.86
N ALA A 457 90.90 -16.25 -30.10
CA ALA A 457 90.90 -16.07 -28.65
C ALA A 457 90.64 -14.61 -28.24
N LYS A 458 91.19 -13.63 -28.97
CA LYS A 458 90.89 -12.20 -28.76
C LYS A 458 89.45 -11.85 -29.11
N GLU A 459 88.90 -12.46 -30.15
CA GLU A 459 87.50 -12.26 -30.56
C GLU A 459 86.53 -12.87 -29.54
N MET A 460 86.76 -14.11 -29.10
CA MET A 460 86.00 -14.72 -27.99
C MET A 460 86.15 -13.93 -26.68
N GLY A 461 87.32 -13.35 -26.42
CA GLY A 461 87.52 -12.44 -25.29
C GLY A 461 86.63 -11.20 -25.37
N ARG A 462 86.51 -10.58 -26.56
CA ARG A 462 85.59 -9.46 -26.79
C ARG A 462 84.12 -9.86 -26.69
N GLU A 463 83.73 -11.00 -27.25
CA GLU A 463 82.38 -11.53 -27.13
C GLU A 463 82.01 -11.83 -25.68
N SER A 464 82.95 -12.36 -24.89
CA SER A 464 82.77 -12.59 -23.46
C SER A 464 82.56 -11.28 -22.69
N GLU A 465 83.34 -10.23 -22.99
CA GLU A 465 83.15 -8.90 -22.42
C GLU A 465 81.82 -8.27 -22.82
N GLU A 466 81.41 -8.41 -24.09
CA GLU A 466 80.13 -7.91 -24.57
C GLU A 466 78.95 -8.64 -23.92
N LEU A 467 79.00 -9.97 -23.84
CA LEU A 467 77.98 -10.78 -23.14
C LEU A 467 77.90 -10.43 -21.66
N LYS A 468 79.05 -10.19 -21.00
CA LYS A 468 79.08 -9.69 -19.62
C LYS A 468 78.45 -8.31 -19.50
N GLY A 469 78.68 -7.43 -20.48
CA GLY A 469 78.02 -6.12 -20.57
C GLY A 469 76.49 -6.25 -20.70
N ARG A 470 76.01 -7.14 -21.58
CA ARG A 470 74.58 -7.42 -21.77
C ARG A 470 73.94 -8.05 -20.53
N LEU A 471 74.65 -8.97 -19.86
CA LEU A 471 74.20 -9.57 -18.60
C LEU A 471 74.02 -8.51 -17.51
N ASN A 472 75.01 -7.63 -17.35
CA ASN A 472 74.92 -6.52 -16.39
C ASN A 472 73.76 -5.56 -16.70
N ALA A 473 73.51 -5.25 -17.98
CA ALA A 473 72.37 -4.43 -18.39
C ALA A 473 71.04 -5.13 -18.05
N ALA A 474 70.90 -6.42 -18.38
CA ALA A 474 69.70 -7.20 -18.08
C ALA A 474 69.46 -7.32 -16.56
N GLU A 475 70.51 -7.44 -15.74
CA GLU A 475 70.37 -7.42 -14.29
C GLU A 475 69.86 -6.08 -13.75
N VAL A 476 70.31 -4.96 -14.33
CA VAL A 476 69.83 -3.63 -13.96
C VAL A 476 68.37 -3.46 -14.35
N ASP A 477 67.98 -3.89 -15.55
CA ASP A 477 66.59 -3.85 -16.03
C ASP A 477 65.69 -4.72 -15.15
N LEU A 478 66.13 -5.92 -14.78
CA LEU A 478 65.39 -6.80 -13.87
C LEU A 478 65.23 -6.19 -12.48
N ARG A 479 66.25 -5.49 -11.96
CA ARG A 479 66.15 -4.74 -10.70
C ARG A 479 65.18 -3.56 -10.79
N MET A 480 65.16 -2.85 -11.93
CA MET A 480 64.18 -1.79 -12.17
C MET A 480 62.75 -2.34 -12.24
N ALA A 481 62.53 -3.41 -13.00
CA ALA A 481 61.22 -4.05 -13.12
C ALA A 481 60.70 -4.57 -11.77
N ARG A 482 61.58 -5.11 -10.92
CA ARG A 482 61.21 -5.49 -9.53
C ARG A 482 60.79 -4.30 -8.70
N ARG A 483 61.52 -3.19 -8.76
CA ARG A 483 61.13 -1.95 -8.05
C ARG A 483 59.80 -1.40 -8.56
N ASP A 484 59.55 -1.46 -9.86
CA ASP A 484 58.28 -1.01 -10.44
C ASP A 484 57.12 -1.91 -10.01
N LEU A 485 57.35 -3.23 -9.94
CA LEU A 485 56.38 -4.18 -9.40
C LEU A 485 56.07 -3.92 -7.92
N GLU A 486 57.11 -3.76 -7.09
CA GLU A 486 56.95 -3.40 -5.66
C GLU A 486 56.19 -2.06 -5.51
N GLY A 487 56.50 -1.06 -6.33
CA GLY A 487 55.79 0.21 -6.36
C GLY A 487 54.31 0.06 -6.72
N SER A 488 54.01 -0.82 -7.68
CA SER A 488 52.64 -1.16 -8.08
C SER A 488 51.88 -1.87 -6.96
N GLU A 489 52.50 -2.85 -6.28
CA GLU A 489 51.91 -3.57 -5.14
C GLU A 489 51.56 -2.62 -3.99
N VAL A 490 52.46 -1.68 -3.66
CA VAL A 490 52.19 -0.65 -2.64
C VAL A 490 51.04 0.26 -3.08
N ALA A 491 50.99 0.67 -4.34
CA ALA A 491 49.89 1.49 -4.86
C ALA A 491 48.54 0.75 -4.81
N MET A 492 48.51 -0.53 -5.20
CA MET A 492 47.32 -1.38 -5.09
C MET A 492 46.88 -1.56 -3.63
N GLY A 493 47.83 -1.78 -2.71
CA GLY A 493 47.55 -1.86 -1.28
C GLY A 493 46.93 -0.58 -0.72
N ASN A 494 47.49 0.59 -1.07
CA ASN A 494 46.92 1.89 -0.69
C ASN A 494 45.51 2.09 -1.25
N MET A 495 45.25 1.67 -2.49
CA MET A 495 43.92 1.75 -3.10
C MET A 495 42.93 0.83 -2.40
N HIS A 496 43.33 -0.38 -2.03
CA HIS A 496 42.50 -1.32 -1.28
C HIS A 496 42.11 -0.75 0.10
N VAL A 497 43.07 -0.18 0.82
CA VAL A 497 42.81 0.50 2.11
C VAL A 497 41.87 1.70 1.92
N ALA A 498 42.05 2.50 0.87
CA ALA A 498 41.16 3.61 0.57
C ALA A 498 39.73 3.15 0.26
N MET A 499 39.56 2.07 -0.51
CA MET A 499 38.25 1.47 -0.78
C MET A 499 37.59 0.94 0.49
N GLN A 500 38.34 0.27 1.37
CA GLN A 500 37.82 -0.22 2.64
C GLN A 500 37.36 0.92 3.55
N ASN A 501 38.11 2.02 3.59
CA ASN A 501 37.71 3.22 4.34
C ASN A 501 36.43 3.84 3.76
N LEU A 502 36.31 3.98 2.44
CA LEU A 502 35.09 4.48 1.79
C LEU A 502 33.88 3.57 2.04
N GLN A 503 34.07 2.25 2.05
CA GLN A 503 33.03 1.30 2.43
C GLN A 503 32.60 1.50 3.88
N GLY A 504 33.56 1.62 4.81
CA GLY A 504 33.28 1.90 6.22
C GLY A 504 32.56 3.23 6.44
N GLU A 505 32.96 4.30 5.75
CA GLU A 505 32.28 5.60 5.78
C GLU A 505 30.84 5.47 5.26
N ARG A 506 30.64 4.80 4.12
CA ARG A 506 29.30 4.56 3.55
C ARG A 506 28.41 3.74 4.47
N GLU A 507 28.94 2.69 5.11
CA GLU A 507 28.20 1.91 6.10
C GLU A 507 27.82 2.74 7.33
N SER A 508 28.71 3.65 7.76
CA SER A 508 28.41 4.56 8.88
C SER A 508 27.35 5.61 8.50
N GLU A 509 27.37 6.10 7.26
CA GLU A 509 26.35 7.01 6.72
C GLU A 509 25.00 6.31 6.62
N ILE A 510 24.95 5.08 6.12
CA ILE A 510 23.72 4.27 6.06
C ILE A 510 23.14 4.09 7.47
N LYS A 511 23.97 3.73 8.46
CA LYS A 511 23.51 3.59 9.85
C LYS A 511 22.97 4.89 10.44
N MET A 512 23.58 6.03 10.11
CA MET A 512 23.10 7.34 10.55
C MET A 512 21.73 7.66 9.92
N MET A 513 21.57 7.40 8.62
CA MET A 513 20.31 7.61 7.90
C MET A 513 19.20 6.68 8.42
N GLU A 514 19.52 5.42 8.72
CA GLU A 514 18.59 4.47 9.35
C GLU A 514 18.16 4.94 10.75
N GLN A 515 19.10 5.43 11.55
CA GLN A 515 18.80 5.99 12.87
C GLN A 515 17.91 7.23 12.75
N GLN A 516 18.21 8.16 11.84
CA GLN A 516 17.39 9.35 11.61
C GLN A 516 15.98 8.98 11.14
N ALA A 517 15.86 8.01 10.23
CA ALA A 517 14.56 7.54 9.77
C ALA A 517 13.75 6.89 10.90
N GLU A 518 14.39 6.18 11.83
CA GLU A 518 13.71 5.61 12.99
C GLU A 518 13.28 6.69 13.99
N GLU A 519 14.14 7.70 14.25
CA GLU A 519 13.81 8.86 15.08
C GLU A 519 12.65 9.69 14.50
N GLU A 520 12.60 9.86 13.17
CA GLU A 520 11.48 10.50 12.49
C GLU A 520 10.20 9.66 12.63
N ARG A 521 10.27 8.34 12.46
CA ARG A 521 9.11 7.44 12.67
C ARG A 521 8.64 7.41 14.12
N THR A 522 9.52 7.52 15.10
CA THR A 522 9.10 7.60 16.51
C THR A 522 8.46 8.95 16.80
N ALA A 523 9.02 10.05 16.31
CA ALA A 523 8.43 11.38 16.43
C ALA A 523 7.06 11.47 15.75
N GLU A 524 6.89 10.87 14.57
CA GLU A 524 5.59 10.79 13.88
C GLU A 524 4.58 9.96 14.67
N ARG A 525 5.00 8.82 15.24
CA ARG A 525 4.15 7.99 16.11
C ARG A 525 3.70 8.75 17.35
N GLU A 526 4.62 9.43 18.05
CA GLU A 526 4.32 10.26 19.22
C GLU A 526 3.38 11.42 18.86
N ALA A 527 3.61 12.09 17.73
CA ALA A 527 2.73 13.16 17.25
C ALA A 527 1.33 12.64 16.87
N PHE A 528 1.24 11.43 16.30
CA PHE A 528 -0.03 10.79 15.97
C PHE A 528 -0.77 10.36 17.23
N GLU A 529 -0.07 9.78 18.20
CA GLU A 529 -0.63 9.41 19.51
C GLU A 529 -1.17 10.64 20.25
N GLY A 530 -0.41 11.75 20.29
CA GLY A 530 -0.87 13.00 20.86
C GLY A 530 -2.10 13.60 20.15
N ARG A 531 -2.22 13.41 18.83
CA ARG A 531 -3.44 13.79 18.09
C ARG A 531 -4.65 12.92 18.44
N LEU A 532 -4.44 11.61 18.60
CA LEU A 532 -5.50 10.70 19.03
C LEU A 532 -5.97 11.02 20.45
N GLU A 533 -5.05 11.33 21.36
CA GLU A 533 -5.38 11.73 22.73
C GLU A 533 -6.18 13.05 22.75
N ALA A 534 -5.73 14.06 22.00
CA ALA A 534 -6.46 15.32 21.87
C ALA A 534 -7.86 15.14 21.25
N LEU A 535 -7.99 14.24 20.27
CA LEU A 535 -9.29 13.90 19.67
C LEU A 535 -10.19 13.18 20.68
N ALA A 536 -9.64 12.26 21.47
CA ALA A 536 -10.37 11.58 22.54
C ALA A 536 -10.89 12.58 23.59
N GLU A 537 -10.08 13.56 24.00
CA GLU A 537 -10.49 14.61 24.93
C GLU A 537 -11.64 15.47 24.36
N VAL A 538 -11.58 15.84 23.08
CA VAL A 538 -12.67 16.55 22.39
C VAL A 538 -13.94 15.72 22.35
N HIS A 539 -13.84 14.41 22.05
CA HIS A 539 -14.99 13.51 22.07
C HIS A 539 -15.60 13.39 23.47
N ASP A 540 -14.78 13.23 24.51
CA ASP A 540 -15.25 13.16 25.89
C ASP A 540 -15.94 14.47 26.32
N SER A 541 -15.40 15.62 25.93
CA SER A 541 -16.03 16.93 26.14
C SER A 541 -17.39 17.02 25.43
N ASN A 542 -17.46 16.65 24.16
CA ASN A 542 -18.71 16.66 23.38
C ASN A 542 -19.75 15.72 23.99
N VAL A 543 -19.35 14.54 24.42
CA VAL A 543 -20.24 13.58 25.09
C VAL A 543 -20.72 14.15 26.43
N ALA A 544 -19.86 14.83 27.18
CA ALA A 544 -20.24 15.50 28.42
C ALA A 544 -21.27 16.63 28.17
N GLU A 545 -21.07 17.43 27.12
CA GLU A 545 -22.00 18.49 26.71
C GLU A 545 -23.35 17.91 26.28
N VAL A 546 -23.38 16.88 25.43
CA VAL A 546 -24.61 16.19 25.03
C VAL A 546 -25.34 15.61 26.23
N ARG A 547 -24.64 14.99 27.18
CA ARG A 547 -25.24 14.50 28.43
C ARG A 547 -25.81 15.65 29.27
N ALA A 548 -25.16 16.80 29.31
CA ALA A 548 -25.66 17.97 30.03
C ALA A 548 -26.91 18.57 29.36
N ALA A 549 -26.92 18.67 28.03
CA ALA A 549 -28.06 19.10 27.24
C ALA A 549 -29.25 18.16 27.43
N HIS A 550 -29.04 16.85 27.34
CA HIS A 550 -30.07 15.84 27.57
C HIS A 550 -30.62 15.91 29.00
N LYS A 551 -29.77 16.06 30.03
CA LYS A 551 -30.23 16.28 31.42
C LYS A 551 -31.07 17.55 31.57
N LYS A 552 -30.73 18.62 30.85
CA LYS A 552 -31.50 19.87 30.85
C LYS A 552 -32.88 19.66 30.19
N GLU A 553 -32.92 18.95 29.07
CA GLU A 553 -34.17 18.61 28.39
C GLU A 553 -35.08 17.73 29.25
N MET A 554 -34.53 16.69 29.87
CA MET A 554 -35.27 15.83 30.82
C MET A 554 -35.85 16.61 32.00
N ARG A 555 -35.16 17.66 32.48
CA ARG A 555 -35.72 18.56 33.51
C ARG A 555 -36.90 19.36 32.97
N ILE A 556 -36.77 19.94 31.78
CA ILE A 556 -37.85 20.70 31.13
C ILE A 556 -39.07 19.79 30.90
N GLU A 557 -38.86 18.57 30.43
CA GLU A 557 -39.94 17.61 30.21
C GLU A 557 -40.60 17.19 31.53
N LYS A 558 -39.81 16.96 32.58
CA LYS A 558 -40.34 16.69 33.92
C LYS A 558 -41.19 17.86 34.43
N ASP A 559 -40.73 19.09 34.30
CA ASP A 559 -41.47 20.28 34.73
C ASP A 559 -42.79 20.44 33.93
N LYS A 560 -42.77 20.11 32.63
CA LYS A 560 -43.99 20.06 31.79
C LYS A 560 -44.96 18.98 32.26
N LEU A 561 -44.47 17.77 32.58
CA LEU A 561 -45.30 16.69 33.12
C LEU A 561 -45.91 17.06 34.47
N GLU A 562 -45.14 17.69 35.37
CA GLU A 562 -45.65 18.19 36.65
C GLU A 562 -46.74 19.25 36.43
N THR A 563 -46.54 20.17 35.47
CA THR A 563 -47.55 21.17 35.11
C THR A 563 -48.83 20.56 34.53
N LEU A 564 -48.69 19.55 33.66
CA LEU A 564 -49.82 18.81 33.10
C LEU A 564 -50.57 18.02 34.18
N ASN A 565 -49.85 17.39 35.10
CA ASN A 565 -50.46 16.66 36.20
C ASN A 565 -51.23 17.61 37.13
N PHE A 566 -50.68 18.80 37.42
CA PHE A 566 -51.39 19.83 38.18
C PHE A 566 -52.69 20.26 37.48
N LYS A 567 -52.65 20.51 36.16
CA LYS A 567 -53.86 20.85 35.38
C LYS A 567 -54.88 19.70 35.36
N TYR A 568 -54.41 18.46 35.29
CA TYR A 568 -55.27 17.28 35.34
C TYR A 568 -55.98 17.17 36.70
N GLU A 569 -55.26 17.36 37.80
CA GLU A 569 -55.82 17.40 39.15
C GLU A 569 -56.84 18.53 39.30
N GLU A 570 -56.53 19.73 38.80
CA GLU A 570 -57.47 20.87 38.75
C GLU A 570 -58.76 20.49 38.02
N LYS A 571 -58.67 19.93 36.81
CA LYS A 571 -59.84 19.50 36.04
C LYS A 571 -60.64 18.40 36.73
N MET A 572 -59.98 17.47 37.43
CA MET A 572 -60.66 16.46 38.23
C MET A 572 -61.43 17.10 39.40
N THR A 573 -60.85 18.09 40.09
CA THR A 573 -61.54 18.82 41.15
C THR A 573 -62.72 19.63 40.64
N GLU A 574 -62.57 20.30 39.49
CA GLU A 574 -63.67 21.00 38.80
C GLU A 574 -64.79 20.03 38.42
N ASN A 575 -64.47 18.87 37.85
CA ASN A 575 -65.46 17.85 37.47
C ASN A 575 -66.27 17.36 38.69
N VAL A 576 -65.58 17.11 39.81
CA VAL A 576 -66.24 16.76 41.08
C VAL A 576 -67.14 17.90 41.57
N GLY A 577 -66.70 19.15 41.43
CA GLY A 577 -67.50 20.34 41.74
C GLY A 577 -68.77 20.45 40.88
N LEU A 578 -68.63 20.28 39.56
CA LEU A 578 -69.75 20.29 38.61
C LEU A 578 -70.74 19.17 38.90
N ARG A 579 -70.27 17.95 39.19
CA ARG A 579 -71.15 16.83 39.59
C ARG A 579 -71.94 17.17 40.86
N ARG A 580 -71.31 17.74 41.89
CA ARG A 580 -72.03 18.19 43.09
C ARG A 580 -73.07 19.27 42.77
N SER A 581 -72.72 20.24 41.93
CA SER A 581 -73.65 21.29 41.49
C SER A 581 -74.84 20.72 40.71
N LEU A 582 -74.59 19.73 39.84
CA LEU A 582 -75.62 19.03 39.09
C LEU A 582 -76.53 18.23 40.03
N ASP A 583 -75.95 17.48 40.97
CA ASP A 583 -76.70 16.73 41.98
C ASP A 583 -77.57 17.67 42.84
N GLU A 584 -77.08 18.86 43.18
CA GLU A 584 -77.85 19.86 43.91
C GLU A 584 -78.98 20.46 43.05
N ALA A 585 -78.73 20.74 41.77
CA ALA A 585 -79.76 21.18 40.84
C ALA A 585 -80.87 20.13 40.65
N ILE A 586 -80.48 18.85 40.52
CA ILE A 586 -81.42 17.72 40.46
C ILE A 586 -82.24 17.64 41.74
N LYS A 587 -81.61 17.73 42.93
CA LYS A 587 -82.33 17.74 44.21
C LYS A 587 -83.32 18.89 44.32
N ARG A 588 -82.95 20.10 43.86
CA ARG A 588 -83.86 21.27 43.85
C ARG A 588 -85.04 21.05 42.91
N LEU A 589 -84.78 20.51 41.71
CA LEU A 589 -85.83 20.16 40.76
C LEU A 589 -86.79 19.11 41.33
N GLN A 590 -86.26 18.05 41.94
CA GLN A 590 -87.06 16.99 42.58
C GLN A 590 -87.88 17.52 43.76
N ALA A 591 -87.29 18.37 44.62
CA ALA A 591 -88.02 19.03 45.71
C ALA A 591 -89.11 19.99 45.21
N SER A 592 -88.93 20.61 44.04
CA SER A 592 -89.94 21.47 43.42
C SER A 592 -91.06 20.71 42.70
N GLN A 593 -90.84 19.43 42.35
CA GLN A 593 -91.80 18.59 41.63
C GLN A 593 -92.89 17.98 42.52
N GLU A 594 -92.70 17.91 43.84
CA GLU A 594 -93.69 17.34 44.76
C GLU A 594 -94.99 18.17 44.90
N ASP A 595 -95.08 19.37 44.32
CA ASP A 595 -96.24 20.28 44.46
C ASP A 595 -96.83 20.77 43.11
N ILE A 596 -96.55 20.07 42.00
CA ILE A 596 -97.04 20.42 40.64
C ILE A 596 -98.19 19.50 40.17
N ILE A 597 -98.90 18.83 41.09
CA ILE A 597 -100.30 18.50 40.77
C ILE A 597 -101.09 19.73 41.16
N ASP A 598 -101.24 20.62 40.17
CA ASP A 598 -101.83 21.94 40.34
C ASP A 598 -103.15 21.79 41.11
N ARG A 599 -103.15 22.23 42.38
CA ARG A 599 -104.26 21.98 43.32
C ARG A 599 -105.57 22.54 42.78
N VAL A 600 -105.46 23.57 41.94
CA VAL A 600 -106.54 24.20 41.18
C VAL A 600 -107.05 23.29 40.08
N LEU A 601 -106.16 22.64 39.31
CA LEU A 601 -106.54 21.67 38.29
C LEU A 601 -107.28 20.47 38.90
N MET A 602 -106.75 19.88 39.98
CA MET A 602 -107.42 18.77 40.66
C MET A 602 -108.76 19.20 41.28
N LYS A 603 -108.83 20.39 41.87
CA LYS A 603 -110.09 20.95 42.36
C LYS A 603 -111.11 21.11 41.23
N ASN A 604 -110.71 21.62 40.07
CA ASN A 604 -111.59 21.81 38.93
C ASN A 604 -112.08 20.48 38.37
N ILE A 605 -111.19 19.49 38.22
CA ILE A 605 -111.55 18.13 37.78
C ILE A 605 -112.56 17.49 38.76
N LEU A 606 -112.35 17.63 40.07
CA LEU A 606 -113.27 17.11 41.09
C LEU A 606 -114.63 17.81 41.09
N LEU A 607 -114.66 19.14 40.87
CA LEU A 607 -115.91 19.90 40.74
C LEU A 607 -116.68 19.48 39.49
N ASP A 608 -115.99 19.30 38.36
CA ASP A 608 -116.59 18.83 37.10
C ASP A 608 -117.14 17.41 37.23
N TRP A 609 -116.41 16.54 37.93
CA TRP A 609 -116.86 15.19 38.23
C TRP A 609 -118.13 15.16 39.10
N HIS A 610 -118.26 16.06 40.07
CA HIS A 610 -119.44 16.14 40.92
C HIS A 610 -120.66 16.71 40.18
N GLY A 611 -120.45 17.63 39.23
CA GLY A 611 -121.52 18.26 38.45
C GLY A 611 -122.12 17.37 37.36
N LYS A 612 -121.36 16.39 36.87
CA LYS A 612 -121.75 15.50 35.77
C LYS A 612 -122.31 14.18 36.28
N SER A 613 -123.19 13.55 35.50
CA SER A 613 -123.77 12.22 35.81
C SER A 613 -123.76 11.33 34.57
N GLY A 614 -123.77 10.01 34.76
CA GLY A 614 -123.79 9.07 33.65
C GLY A 614 -122.43 8.89 32.97
N GLU A 615 -122.38 9.02 31.64
CA GLU A 615 -121.19 8.77 30.82
C GLU A 615 -120.15 9.89 30.95
N GLU A 616 -120.58 11.16 30.97
CA GLU A 616 -119.69 12.32 31.11
C GLU A 616 -118.88 12.31 32.42
N ARG A 617 -119.46 11.76 33.49
CA ARG A 617 -118.76 11.61 34.78
C ARG A 617 -117.61 10.60 34.69
N ARG A 618 -117.76 9.57 33.85
CA ARG A 618 -116.73 8.55 33.61
C ARG A 618 -115.59 9.11 32.75
N ASP A 619 -115.89 9.93 31.77
CA ASP A 619 -114.87 10.61 30.96
C ASP A 619 -113.97 11.51 31.82
N VAL A 620 -114.57 12.24 32.78
CA VAL A 620 -113.79 13.06 33.75
C VAL A 620 -112.90 12.17 34.64
N MET A 621 -113.36 10.99 35.06
CA MET A 621 -112.53 10.04 35.81
C MET A 621 -111.38 9.47 34.99
N ALA A 622 -111.60 9.19 33.69
CA ALA A 622 -110.56 8.68 32.80
C ALA A 622 -109.44 9.72 32.58
N VAL A 623 -109.82 11.00 32.45
CA VAL A 623 -108.86 12.11 32.39
C VAL A 623 -108.10 12.22 33.71
N MET A 624 -108.79 12.16 34.86
CA MET A 624 -108.15 12.22 36.18
C MET A 624 -107.17 11.06 36.42
N ALA A 625 -107.55 9.83 36.06
CA ALA A 625 -106.70 8.66 36.16
C ALA A 625 -105.46 8.76 35.27
N SER A 626 -105.60 9.34 34.07
CA SER A 626 -104.46 9.59 33.17
C SER A 626 -103.51 10.67 33.72
N LEU A 627 -104.06 11.70 34.35
CA LEU A 627 -103.32 12.81 34.94
C LEU A 627 -102.57 12.42 36.23
N LEU A 628 -103.12 11.47 36.99
CA LEU A 628 -102.49 10.88 38.17
C LEU A 628 -101.60 9.67 37.85
N HIS A 629 -101.35 9.40 36.56
CA HIS A 629 -100.57 8.26 36.08
C HIS A 629 -101.01 6.91 36.65
N PHE A 630 -102.32 6.68 36.80
CA PHE A 630 -102.83 5.37 37.20
C PHE A 630 -102.41 4.33 36.16
N THR A 631 -101.94 3.20 36.66
CA THR A 631 -101.65 2.03 35.84
C THR A 631 -102.93 1.46 35.24
N ASP A 632 -102.79 0.71 34.15
CA ASP A 632 -103.94 0.15 33.45
C ASP A 632 -104.72 -0.86 34.32
N GLU A 633 -104.06 -1.49 35.29
CA GLU A 633 -104.69 -2.35 36.30
C GLU A 633 -105.56 -1.56 37.29
N GLU A 634 -105.10 -0.39 37.72
CA GLU A 634 -105.85 0.51 38.60
C GLU A 634 -107.05 1.13 37.87
N LYS A 635 -106.88 1.50 36.59
CA LYS A 635 -107.98 1.95 35.73
C LYS A 635 -109.04 0.88 35.52
N ALA A 636 -108.63 -0.38 35.37
CA ALA A 636 -109.55 -1.52 35.26
C ALA A 636 -110.32 -1.76 36.56
N SER A 637 -109.65 -1.65 37.71
CA SER A 637 -110.26 -1.80 39.03
C SER A 637 -111.29 -0.69 39.35
N ALA A 638 -111.11 0.49 38.75
CA ALA A 638 -112.04 1.63 38.89
C ALA A 638 -113.20 1.61 37.86
N GLU A 639 -113.38 0.52 37.10
CA GLU A 639 -114.39 0.39 36.04
C GLU A 639 -114.29 1.47 34.93
N LEU A 640 -113.08 1.97 34.65
CA LEU A 640 -112.86 3.01 33.62
C LEU A 640 -112.55 2.45 32.23
N TYR A 641 -112.40 1.13 32.09
CA TYR A 641 -112.28 0.48 30.78
C TYR A 641 -113.67 0.13 30.21
N PHE A 642 -114.03 0.75 29.09
CA PHE A 642 -115.17 0.29 28.28
C PHE A 642 -114.67 -0.24 26.94
N GLU A 643 -114.81 -1.55 26.73
CA GLU A 643 -114.99 -2.12 25.41
C GLU A 643 -116.30 -1.55 24.82
N ARG A 644 -116.20 -0.50 24.00
CA ARG A 644 -117.31 -0.10 23.11
C ARG A 644 -117.55 -1.23 22.12
N LYS A 645 -118.50 -2.11 22.43
CA LYS A 645 -119.12 -2.99 21.44
C LYS A 645 -120.08 -2.17 20.59
N ASP A 646 -119.78 -2.19 19.30
CA ASP A 646 -120.63 -1.89 18.14
C ASP A 646 -120.66 -0.44 17.60
N ASP A 647 -120.43 -0.41 16.28
CA ASP A 647 -120.69 0.61 15.26
C ASP A 647 -119.72 1.79 15.03
N LYS A 648 -118.84 1.55 14.05
CA LYS A 648 -118.56 2.38 12.87
C LYS A 648 -118.44 3.90 13.06
N GLY A 649 -117.18 4.34 13.06
CA GLY A 649 -116.78 5.54 12.32
C GLY A 649 -116.38 6.73 13.19
N MET A 650 -115.18 7.25 12.90
CA MET A 650 -114.79 8.66 13.10
C MET A 650 -114.07 9.05 14.41
N VAL A 651 -113.05 8.28 14.85
CA VAL A 651 -111.97 8.83 15.71
C VAL A 651 -110.61 8.31 15.22
N GLY A 652 -110.30 8.58 13.95
CA GLY A 652 -108.98 8.33 13.33
C GLY A 652 -108.19 9.62 13.07
N ARG A 653 -108.45 10.68 13.84
CA ARG A 653 -107.85 11.98 13.59
C ARG A 653 -107.64 12.66 14.94
N VAL A 654 -106.40 12.62 15.45
CA VAL A 654 -105.74 13.60 16.35
C VAL A 654 -104.58 13.01 17.16
N VAL A 655 -104.31 11.70 17.16
CA VAL A 655 -103.10 11.15 17.85
C VAL A 655 -102.23 10.35 16.88
N GLY A 656 -101.55 11.06 15.98
CA GLY A 656 -100.59 10.48 15.04
C GLY A 656 -99.50 11.44 14.54
N ASN A 657 -99.42 12.65 15.11
CA ASN A 657 -98.49 13.70 14.66
C ASN A 657 -97.46 14.09 15.74
N ILE A 658 -97.01 13.14 16.57
CA ILE A 658 -95.78 13.30 17.35
C ILE A 658 -95.04 11.96 17.34
N VAL A 659 -94.60 11.54 16.16
CA VAL A 659 -93.40 10.71 16.02
C VAL A 659 -92.44 11.58 15.22
N ALA A 660 -91.40 12.06 15.89
CA ALA A 660 -90.35 12.83 15.24
C ALA A 660 -89.74 11.97 14.11
N PRO A 661 -89.66 12.46 12.86
CA PRO A 661 -88.97 11.75 11.81
C PRO A 661 -87.48 11.73 12.16
N LEU A 662 -86.93 10.55 12.47
CA LEU A 662 -85.48 10.36 12.47
C LEU A 662 -85.00 10.68 11.04
N PRO A 663 -84.03 11.60 10.87
CA PRO A 663 -83.49 11.92 9.56
C PRO A 663 -82.85 10.66 8.95
N PRO A 664 -82.95 10.47 7.63
CA PRO A 664 -82.22 9.40 6.96
C PRO A 664 -80.71 9.55 7.21
N PRO A 665 -79.95 8.45 7.39
CA PRO A 665 -78.52 8.51 7.61
C PRO A 665 -77.86 9.25 6.44
N VAL A 666 -77.08 10.28 6.77
CA VAL A 666 -76.51 11.24 5.80
C VAL A 666 -75.30 10.65 5.05
N LEU A 667 -74.72 9.54 5.52
CA LEU A 667 -73.53 8.94 4.92
C LEU A 667 -73.78 7.58 4.28
N ASP A 668 -73.31 7.47 3.04
CA ASP A 668 -73.21 6.24 2.27
C ASP A 668 -72.02 5.42 2.79
N VAL A 669 -72.29 4.23 3.35
CA VAL A 669 -71.29 3.39 4.07
C VAL A 669 -70.13 2.96 3.16
N GLU A 670 -70.31 3.05 1.85
CA GLU A 670 -69.30 2.72 0.84
C GLU A 670 -68.22 3.81 0.65
N GLN A 671 -68.41 5.03 1.18
CA GLN A 671 -67.46 6.14 1.04
C GLN A 671 -66.48 6.31 2.23
N LEU A 672 -66.54 5.44 3.25
CA LEU A 672 -65.63 5.51 4.41
C LEU A 672 -64.25 4.90 4.07
N GLU A 673 -63.24 5.75 3.91
CA GLU A 673 -61.85 5.37 3.62
C GLU A 673 -61.08 5.01 4.88
N GLY A 674 -60.67 3.74 5.01
CA GLY A 674 -59.82 3.27 6.10
C GLY A 674 -59.49 1.80 5.94
N GLU A 675 -58.23 1.42 6.16
CA GLU A 675 -57.74 0.05 5.96
C GLU A 675 -58.24 -0.93 7.03
N ASN A 676 -58.71 -0.42 8.17
CA ASN A 676 -59.23 -1.22 9.27
C ASN A 676 -60.54 -0.65 9.86
N VAL A 677 -61.26 -1.50 10.61
CA VAL A 677 -62.58 -1.17 11.19
C VAL A 677 -62.50 -0.02 12.20
N ARG A 678 -61.35 0.16 12.86
CA ARG A 678 -61.15 1.24 13.83
C ARG A 678 -61.07 2.59 13.12
N ASP A 679 -60.36 2.67 12.00
CA ASP A 679 -60.24 3.91 11.22
C ASP A 679 -61.57 4.31 10.58
N LYS A 680 -62.33 3.33 10.06
CA LYS A 680 -63.70 3.57 9.57
C LYS A 680 -64.66 4.03 10.67
N PHE A 681 -64.53 3.49 11.89
CA PHE A 681 -65.35 3.90 13.01
C PHE A 681 -64.98 5.30 13.53
N VAL A 682 -63.69 5.65 13.53
CA VAL A 682 -63.22 7.00 13.88
C VAL A 682 -63.67 8.03 12.83
N GLN A 683 -63.61 7.71 11.54
CA GLN A 683 -64.16 8.58 10.49
C GLN A 683 -65.67 8.72 10.57
N PHE A 684 -66.39 7.64 10.85
CA PHE A 684 -67.84 7.69 11.09
C PHE A 684 -68.17 8.61 12.26
N LEU A 685 -67.45 8.49 13.38
CA LEU A 685 -67.63 9.37 14.53
C LEU A 685 -67.28 10.83 14.21
N LEU A 686 -66.22 11.09 13.44
CA LEU A 686 -65.84 12.45 13.01
C LEU A 686 -66.88 13.06 12.05
N ALA A 687 -67.43 12.27 11.13
CA ALA A 687 -68.46 12.70 10.20
C ALA A 687 -69.79 12.98 10.91
N GLU A 688 -70.14 12.20 11.93
CA GLU A 688 -71.40 12.35 12.68
C GLU A 688 -71.31 13.34 13.85
N SER A 689 -70.09 13.64 14.33
CA SER A 689 -69.86 14.66 15.37
C SER A 689 -69.69 16.09 14.83
N GLY A 690 -69.74 16.28 13.51
CA GLY A 690 -69.86 17.59 12.87
C GLY A 690 -68.52 18.26 12.58
N GLY A 691 -68.16 18.28 11.30
CA GLY A 691 -67.38 19.35 10.68
C GLY A 691 -68.32 20.21 9.85
N ASP A 692 -69.11 21.04 10.54
CA ASP A 692 -69.69 22.33 10.08
C ASP A 692 -70.15 23.14 11.31
#